data_AF-A0A9D2J3D8-F1
#
_entry.id   AF-A0A9D2J3D8-F1
#
_cell.length_a   1.000
_cell.length_b   1.000
_cell.length_c   1.000
_cell.angle_alpha   90.00
_cell.angle_beta   90.00
_cell.angle_gamma   90.00
#
_symmetry.space_group_name_H-M   'P 1'
#
loop_
_entity.id
_entity.type
_entity.pdbx_description
1 polymer ?
#
loop_
_entity_poly.entity_id
_entity_poly.type
_entity_poly.pdbx_seq_one_letter_code
_entity_poly.pdbx_strand_id
1 'polypeptide(L)'
;MNNASSPSTETAGERSGVRTAEQAPLLQIRGLHTQFDTADGAVKAVDGVDLTVRPGTTMCLVGESGCGKSATARSILQVVESPGRVVDGEILWSPDGQEAIDLAALDSESEELRQIRGGSIGMVFQEPMASLSPLYTVGAQLMEAIRLHQDVTEAQARSRAIALLERVGIPNADARLNSYPFQLSGGMCQRVMIAIALSCNPALLIADEPTTALDVTTQARILDLLRELQAEFGMAILFITHDLGVVAEIADEVTVMYLGKAVERAPVEELFRDPKHPYTRALLQSIPDGQAKGRGQPLPTVPGMVPNPQNRPSGCAFRTRCEFAMPGVCDQEVPPSSNVGTDHDTACHLYSHDGAQAPGPLPARGAAATARTEVSEPAPAVEREDAPALLEVRNLTKHYPLGGGLFRRSTGTVRAVDGVDLVIREGETLGLVGESGCGKTTLGRCIAGLLEPSSGEIIFHTGEGSTIDLAGLTNRGLKSLRTQIRTIFQDPFSSLNPRMTVEQIVGEPLQVSKLARGSELRDRVEAMLRRVGIRPEYMRRYPHAFSGGERQRLNIARALITQPRLVIADEPVSALDVSIRAQILNLLEEVQNEFDLTYLFISHDLSVVEHVSDRVSVMYLGKIAEQATTAELYDRPLHPYTETLLDSVPVPDPSRRDRERERTRSDDLPDPANPPSGCLFHTRCPHVRELTCSTDVPDLRTLGADHRTACHFAEELELTGMSRSPSSP
;
A
#
# COMPACT_ATOMS: atom_id res chain seq x y z
N MET A 1 11.24 -19.50 -70.09
CA MET A 1 9.79 -19.30 -70.33
C MET A 1 9.07 -19.88 -69.12
N ASN A 2 8.97 -19.07 -68.05
CA ASN A 2 7.73 -18.41 -67.56
C ASN A 2 7.17 -19.25 -66.39
N ASN A 3 6.86 -18.74 -65.19
CA ASN A 3 6.98 -17.41 -64.60
C ASN A 3 6.89 -17.63 -63.08
N ALA A 4 7.65 -16.85 -62.32
CA ALA A 4 7.54 -16.78 -60.86
C ALA A 4 6.39 -15.83 -60.46
N SER A 5 5.64 -16.18 -59.42
CA SER A 5 4.69 -15.29 -58.75
C SER A 5 4.73 -15.55 -57.23
N SER A 6 5.16 -14.52 -56.51
CA SER A 6 5.24 -14.39 -55.05
C SER A 6 3.85 -14.42 -54.37
N PRO A 7 3.72 -14.85 -53.10
CA PRO A 7 2.62 -14.41 -52.26
C PRO A 7 3.03 -13.19 -51.44
N SER A 8 2.20 -12.17 -51.55
CA SER A 8 2.20 -10.90 -50.84
C SER A 8 2.00 -11.07 -49.33
N THR A 9 2.79 -10.32 -48.56
CA THR A 9 2.64 -10.03 -47.14
C THR A 9 1.30 -9.33 -46.86
N GLU A 10 0.40 -10.02 -46.15
CA GLU A 10 -0.76 -9.40 -45.51
C GLU A 10 -0.33 -8.76 -44.19
N THR A 11 -0.51 -7.45 -44.15
CA THR A 11 -0.32 -6.55 -43.01
C THR A 11 -1.28 -6.87 -41.87
N ALA A 12 -0.74 -6.82 -40.65
CA ALA A 12 -1.45 -6.95 -39.39
C ALA A 12 -2.67 -6.02 -39.34
N GLY A 13 -3.85 -6.62 -39.23
CA GLY A 13 -5.14 -5.93 -39.09
C GLY A 13 -5.28 -5.26 -37.73
N GLU A 14 -5.72 -4.00 -37.79
CA GLU A 14 -6.11 -3.14 -36.68
C GLU A 14 -7.12 -3.83 -35.76
N ARG A 15 -6.79 -3.95 -34.47
CA ARG A 15 -7.72 -4.35 -33.41
C ARG A 15 -8.64 -3.18 -33.07
N SER A 16 -9.71 -3.01 -33.85
CA SER A 16 -10.85 -2.16 -33.46
C SER A 16 -11.82 -2.96 -32.61
N GLY A 17 -11.92 -2.59 -31.32
CA GLY A 17 -12.79 -3.22 -30.33
C GLY A 17 -14.28 -3.11 -30.67
N VAL A 18 -14.95 -4.26 -30.71
CA VAL A 18 -16.40 -4.36 -30.58
C VAL A 18 -16.68 -4.61 -29.10
N ARG A 19 -17.30 -3.62 -28.44
CA ARG A 19 -17.63 -3.60 -27.01
C ARG A 19 -18.74 -4.61 -26.69
N THR A 20 -18.53 -5.42 -25.67
CA THR A 20 -19.37 -6.50 -25.11
C THR A 20 -20.56 -5.97 -24.30
N ALA A 21 -21.58 -5.42 -24.97
CA ALA A 21 -22.77 -4.86 -24.30
C ALA A 21 -23.94 -5.85 -24.06
N GLU A 22 -23.80 -7.15 -24.36
CA GLU A 22 -24.95 -8.09 -24.42
C GLU A 22 -24.85 -9.35 -23.53
N GLN A 23 -23.86 -9.47 -22.63
CA GLN A 23 -23.77 -10.63 -21.72
C GLN A 23 -24.45 -10.35 -20.38
N ALA A 24 -25.26 -11.31 -19.92
CA ALA A 24 -25.92 -11.25 -18.61
C ALA A 24 -24.87 -11.13 -17.48
N PRO A 25 -25.16 -10.39 -16.40
CA PRO A 25 -24.22 -10.22 -15.30
C PRO A 25 -24.02 -11.54 -14.55
N LEU A 26 -22.77 -11.78 -14.14
CA LEU A 26 -22.39 -12.94 -13.34
C LEU A 26 -22.88 -12.80 -11.89
N LEU A 27 -22.78 -11.58 -11.35
CA LEU A 27 -23.25 -11.20 -10.03
C LEU A 27 -23.98 -9.86 -10.11
N GLN A 28 -25.17 -9.78 -9.52
CA GLN A 28 -25.90 -8.52 -9.36
C GLN A 28 -26.36 -8.36 -7.91
N ILE A 29 -25.94 -7.28 -7.27
CA ILE A 29 -26.36 -6.89 -5.93
C ILE A 29 -27.39 -5.77 -6.07
N ARG A 30 -28.52 -5.89 -5.35
CA ARG A 30 -29.59 -4.89 -5.36
C ARG A 30 -29.93 -4.47 -3.93
N GLY A 31 -29.78 -3.19 -3.63
CA GLY A 31 -30.17 -2.59 -2.36
C GLY A 31 -29.58 -3.30 -1.13
N LEU A 32 -28.32 -3.76 -1.18
CA LEU A 32 -27.74 -4.54 -0.08
C LEU A 32 -27.60 -3.71 1.20
N HIS A 33 -28.12 -4.23 2.31
CA HIS A 33 -27.94 -3.68 3.64
C HIS A 33 -27.26 -4.70 4.56
N THR A 34 -26.15 -4.29 5.17
CA THR A 34 -25.40 -5.10 6.15
C THR A 34 -25.13 -4.28 7.40
N GLN A 35 -25.51 -4.82 8.56
CA GLN A 35 -25.46 -4.12 9.84
C GLN A 35 -24.75 -4.93 10.91
N PHE A 36 -24.05 -4.25 11.82
CA PHE A 36 -23.42 -4.82 13.01
C PHE A 36 -24.09 -4.27 14.26
N ASP A 37 -24.65 -5.14 15.09
CA ASP A 37 -25.25 -4.72 16.35
C ASP A 37 -24.17 -4.50 17.40
N THR A 38 -24.02 -3.25 17.84
CA THR A 38 -23.09 -2.87 18.91
C THR A 38 -23.84 -2.40 20.15
N ALA A 39 -23.17 -2.35 21.30
CA ALA A 39 -23.77 -1.85 22.54
C ALA A 39 -24.29 -0.41 22.42
N ASP A 40 -23.66 0.39 21.55
CA ASP A 40 -24.00 1.80 21.32
C ASP A 40 -25.00 1.99 20.15
N GLY A 41 -25.48 0.90 19.54
CA GLY A 41 -26.45 0.91 18.43
C GLY A 41 -26.01 0.13 17.19
N ALA A 42 -26.90 0.04 16.21
CA ALA A 42 -26.62 -0.65 14.95
C ALA A 42 -25.70 0.19 14.05
N VAL A 43 -24.54 -0.37 13.71
CA VAL A 43 -23.62 0.18 12.72
C VAL A 43 -24.06 -0.31 11.35
N LYS A 44 -24.57 0.59 10.51
CA LYS A 44 -24.82 0.30 9.11
C LYS A 44 -23.49 0.27 8.37
N ALA A 45 -22.98 -0.89 8.00
CA ALA A 45 -21.73 -1.03 7.26
C ALA A 45 -21.97 -0.88 5.75
N VAL A 46 -23.07 -1.47 5.25
CA VAL A 46 -23.55 -1.37 3.88
C VAL A 46 -25.00 -0.90 3.94
N ASP A 47 -25.39 0.09 3.12
CA ASP A 47 -26.66 0.80 3.21
C ASP A 47 -27.25 1.12 1.83
N GLY A 48 -27.82 0.10 1.20
CA GLY A 48 -28.50 0.20 -0.10
C GLY A 48 -27.51 0.21 -1.25
N VAL A 49 -26.54 -0.70 -1.23
CA VAL A 49 -25.53 -0.79 -2.31
C VAL A 49 -26.06 -1.63 -3.46
N ASP A 50 -25.98 -1.05 -4.65
CA ASP A 50 -26.15 -1.75 -5.92
C ASP A 50 -24.78 -2.00 -6.55
N LEU A 51 -24.58 -3.19 -7.11
CA LEU A 51 -23.31 -3.60 -7.72
C LEU A 51 -23.56 -4.59 -8.85
N THR A 52 -22.75 -4.57 -9.90
CA THR A 52 -22.87 -5.53 -11.00
C THR A 52 -21.49 -5.96 -11.45
N VAL A 53 -21.29 -7.28 -11.55
CA VAL A 53 -20.06 -7.89 -12.07
C VAL A 53 -20.39 -8.58 -13.39
N ARG A 54 -19.66 -8.25 -14.45
CA ARG A 54 -19.79 -8.91 -15.75
C ARG A 54 -18.75 -10.03 -15.91
N PRO A 55 -19.07 -11.12 -16.62
CA PRO A 55 -18.11 -12.19 -16.91
C PRO A 55 -16.83 -11.65 -17.57
N GLY A 56 -15.66 -12.18 -17.18
CA GLY A 56 -14.38 -11.85 -17.78
C GLY A 56 -13.89 -10.41 -17.59
N THR A 57 -14.55 -9.62 -16.73
CA THR A 57 -14.16 -8.23 -16.41
C THR A 57 -13.64 -8.12 -14.98
N THR A 58 -12.81 -7.12 -14.74
CA THR A 58 -12.40 -6.69 -13.40
C THR A 58 -13.22 -5.48 -12.99
N MET A 59 -14.07 -5.66 -11.98
CA MET A 59 -14.78 -4.57 -11.33
C MET A 59 -14.07 -4.23 -10.01
N CYS A 60 -13.65 -2.98 -9.89
CA CYS A 60 -12.97 -2.47 -8.70
C CYS A 60 -13.94 -1.78 -7.75
N LEU A 61 -13.87 -2.11 -6.46
CA LEU A 61 -14.62 -1.45 -5.40
C LEU A 61 -13.66 -0.67 -4.50
N VAL A 62 -13.80 0.66 -4.46
CA VAL A 62 -12.83 1.56 -3.83
C VAL A 62 -13.47 2.54 -2.86
N GLY A 63 -12.65 3.12 -1.97
CA GLY A 63 -13.09 4.12 -0.99
C GLY A 63 -12.22 4.09 0.27
N GLU A 64 -12.41 5.06 1.15
CA GLU A 64 -11.72 5.12 2.46
C GLU A 64 -12.03 3.90 3.34
N SER A 65 -11.16 3.63 4.31
CA SER A 65 -11.31 2.55 5.28
C SER A 65 -12.60 2.72 6.08
N GLY A 66 -13.28 1.61 6.34
CA GLY A 66 -14.57 1.60 7.01
C GLY A 66 -15.76 2.08 6.15
N CYS A 67 -15.59 2.33 4.85
CA CYS A 67 -16.71 2.68 3.97
C CYS A 67 -17.61 1.48 3.58
N GLY A 68 -17.24 0.25 3.95
CA GLY A 68 -18.08 -0.95 3.74
C GLY A 68 -17.60 -1.95 2.69
N LYS A 69 -16.45 -1.73 2.02
CA LYS A 69 -15.95 -2.59 0.91
C LYS A 69 -15.86 -4.09 1.28
N SER A 70 -15.10 -4.40 2.33
CA SER A 70 -14.92 -5.79 2.81
C SER A 70 -16.21 -6.37 3.39
N ALA A 71 -17.08 -5.53 3.97
CA ALA A 71 -18.40 -5.96 4.41
C ALA A 71 -19.27 -6.38 3.21
N THR A 72 -19.26 -5.61 2.11
CA THR A 72 -19.92 -5.99 0.85
C THR A 72 -19.41 -7.33 0.32
N ALA A 73 -18.08 -7.54 0.27
CA ALA A 73 -17.51 -8.83 -0.16
C ALA A 73 -17.94 -10.00 0.73
N ARG A 74 -17.85 -9.85 2.05
CA ARG A 74 -18.24 -10.91 3.00
C ARG A 74 -19.73 -11.19 2.95
N SER A 75 -20.56 -10.20 2.65
CA SER A 75 -22.01 -10.38 2.47
C SER A 75 -22.35 -11.24 1.25
N ILE A 76 -21.60 -11.13 0.15
CA ILE A 76 -21.80 -11.99 -1.05
C ILE A 76 -21.72 -13.47 -0.69
N LEU A 77 -20.73 -13.82 0.12
CA LEU A 77 -20.52 -15.20 0.58
C LEU A 77 -21.25 -15.50 1.89
N GLN A 78 -22.04 -14.59 2.46
CA GLN A 78 -22.58 -14.67 3.82
C GLN A 78 -21.56 -15.11 4.90
N VAL A 79 -20.33 -14.64 4.84
CA VAL A 79 -19.27 -14.89 5.85
C VAL A 79 -19.03 -13.67 6.74
N VAL A 80 -20.07 -12.85 6.92
CA VAL A 80 -20.03 -11.69 7.81
C VAL A 80 -19.91 -12.18 9.25
N GLU A 81 -18.87 -11.74 9.95
CA GLU A 81 -18.63 -12.13 11.34
C GLU A 81 -19.69 -11.56 12.28
N SER A 82 -20.15 -12.36 13.25
CA SER A 82 -21.00 -11.90 14.34
C SER A 82 -20.33 -10.73 15.09
N PRO A 83 -21.05 -9.64 15.42
CA PRO A 83 -22.51 -9.47 15.42
C PRO A 83 -23.10 -8.94 14.09
N GLY A 84 -22.36 -9.00 12.99
CA GLY A 84 -22.80 -8.55 11.68
C GLY A 84 -23.80 -9.50 11.00
N ARG A 85 -24.73 -8.94 10.23
CA ARG A 85 -25.65 -9.70 9.37
C ARG A 85 -26.11 -8.89 8.16
N VAL A 86 -26.46 -9.60 7.09
CA VAL A 86 -27.26 -9.04 5.98
C VAL A 86 -28.70 -8.88 6.49
N VAL A 87 -29.27 -7.69 6.36
CA VAL A 87 -30.62 -7.38 6.88
C VAL A 87 -31.65 -7.13 5.79
N ASP A 88 -31.21 -6.77 4.59
CA ASP A 88 -32.07 -6.46 3.44
C ASP A 88 -31.25 -6.48 2.14
N GLY A 89 -31.94 -6.56 1.01
CA GLY A 89 -31.38 -6.61 -0.34
C GLY A 89 -31.21 -8.02 -0.91
N GLU A 90 -30.89 -8.08 -2.21
CA GLU A 90 -30.76 -9.31 -2.99
C GLU A 90 -29.32 -9.47 -3.52
N ILE A 91 -28.80 -10.70 -3.56
CA ILE A 91 -27.48 -11.04 -4.11
C ILE A 91 -27.66 -12.11 -5.17
N LEU A 92 -27.89 -11.69 -6.41
CA LEU A 92 -28.25 -12.55 -7.53
C LEU A 92 -26.99 -13.10 -8.21
N TRP A 93 -26.78 -14.41 -8.12
CA TRP A 93 -25.66 -15.15 -8.71
C TRP A 93 -26.10 -15.96 -9.94
N SER A 94 -25.48 -15.74 -11.10
CA SER A 94 -25.81 -16.42 -12.36
C SER A 94 -24.54 -16.86 -13.11
N PRO A 95 -23.92 -17.99 -12.74
CA PRO A 95 -22.66 -18.43 -13.33
C PRO A 95 -22.77 -18.77 -14.82
N ASP A 96 -23.92 -19.32 -15.23
CA ASP A 96 -24.19 -19.74 -16.62
C ASP A 96 -25.02 -18.73 -17.42
N GLY A 97 -25.30 -17.55 -16.85
CA GLY A 97 -26.12 -16.51 -17.47
C GLY A 97 -27.60 -16.88 -17.65
N GLN A 98 -28.07 -17.92 -16.95
CA GLN A 98 -29.46 -18.39 -16.98
C GLN A 98 -30.22 -17.91 -15.72
N GLU A 99 -30.66 -18.85 -14.87
CA GLU A 99 -31.43 -18.56 -13.66
C GLU A 99 -30.51 -18.02 -12.56
N ALA A 100 -30.87 -16.87 -12.00
CA ALA A 100 -30.12 -16.28 -10.91
C ALA A 100 -30.58 -16.85 -9.57
N ILE A 101 -29.63 -17.29 -8.75
CA ILE A 101 -29.86 -17.74 -7.38
C ILE A 101 -29.64 -16.53 -6.47
N ASP A 102 -30.62 -16.20 -5.63
CA ASP A 102 -30.43 -15.20 -4.59
C ASP A 102 -29.65 -15.80 -3.42
N LEU A 103 -28.36 -15.49 -3.36
CA LEU A 103 -27.48 -15.95 -2.31
C LEU A 103 -27.92 -15.44 -0.94
N ALA A 104 -28.54 -14.26 -0.82
CA ALA A 104 -28.96 -13.70 0.47
C ALA A 104 -30.16 -14.45 1.08
N ALA A 105 -30.96 -15.12 0.24
CA ALA A 105 -32.12 -15.91 0.66
C ALA A 105 -31.76 -17.35 1.11
N LEU A 106 -30.55 -17.82 0.79
CA LEU A 106 -30.07 -19.14 1.22
C LEU A 106 -29.75 -19.15 2.72
N ASP A 107 -29.93 -20.31 3.35
CA ASP A 107 -29.44 -20.52 4.71
C ASP A 107 -27.90 -20.52 4.72
N SER A 108 -27.31 -19.83 5.69
CA SER A 108 -25.85 -19.66 5.79
C SER A 108 -25.07 -20.97 5.99
N GLU A 109 -25.75 -22.04 6.44
CA GLU A 109 -25.22 -23.39 6.66
C GLU A 109 -25.69 -24.38 5.58
N SER A 110 -26.41 -23.93 4.55
CA SER A 110 -26.90 -24.79 3.45
C SER A 110 -25.77 -25.42 2.64
N GLU A 111 -26.01 -26.65 2.17
CA GLU A 111 -25.08 -27.35 1.27
C GLU A 111 -24.96 -26.62 -0.08
N GLU A 112 -26.03 -26.00 -0.56
CA GLU A 112 -26.02 -25.20 -1.80
C GLU A 112 -25.03 -24.03 -1.70
N LEU A 113 -25.12 -23.23 -0.63
CA LEU A 113 -24.19 -22.12 -0.42
C LEU A 113 -22.76 -22.63 -0.17
N ARG A 114 -22.61 -23.78 0.49
CA ARG A 114 -21.31 -24.43 0.67
C ARG A 114 -20.66 -24.82 -0.66
N GLN A 115 -21.40 -25.32 -1.64
CA GLN A 115 -20.86 -25.64 -2.97
C GLN A 115 -20.46 -24.39 -3.77
N ILE A 116 -21.14 -23.27 -3.55
CA ILE A 116 -20.79 -21.98 -4.16
C ILE A 116 -19.51 -21.41 -3.55
N ARG A 117 -19.40 -21.39 -2.22
CA ARG A 117 -18.24 -20.91 -1.47
C ARG A 117 -17.00 -21.77 -1.71
N GLY A 118 -15.95 -21.22 -2.31
CA GLY A 118 -14.71 -21.95 -2.59
C GLY A 118 -14.80 -22.91 -3.78
N GLY A 119 -16.01 -23.13 -4.32
CA GLY A 119 -16.25 -23.83 -5.59
C GLY A 119 -16.38 -22.83 -6.74
N SER A 120 -17.57 -22.26 -6.90
CA SER A 120 -17.90 -21.33 -8.01
C SER A 120 -17.47 -19.88 -7.75
N ILE A 121 -17.33 -19.50 -6.48
CA ILE A 121 -16.81 -18.19 -6.06
C ILE A 121 -15.62 -18.41 -5.13
N GLY A 122 -14.44 -17.94 -5.55
CA GLY A 122 -13.23 -17.94 -4.76
C GLY A 122 -13.06 -16.62 -4.03
N MET A 123 -12.46 -16.63 -2.83
CA MET A 123 -12.13 -15.42 -2.09
C MET A 123 -10.68 -15.42 -1.61
N VAL A 124 -9.98 -14.33 -1.91
CA VAL A 124 -8.72 -13.95 -1.29
C VAL A 124 -9.06 -12.92 -0.21
N PHE A 125 -9.07 -13.36 1.05
CA PHE A 125 -9.29 -12.49 2.20
C PHE A 125 -8.12 -11.55 2.45
N GLN A 126 -8.40 -10.47 3.16
CA GLN A 126 -7.41 -9.50 3.66
C GLN A 126 -6.36 -10.20 4.53
N GLU A 127 -5.09 -9.79 4.39
CA GLU A 127 -3.93 -10.28 5.17
C GLU A 127 -3.74 -11.82 5.19
N PRO A 128 -2.85 -12.37 4.33
CA PRO A 128 -2.64 -13.82 4.22
C PRO A 128 -2.27 -14.53 5.51
N MET A 129 -1.46 -13.89 6.37
CA MET A 129 -0.97 -14.52 7.60
C MET A 129 -2.06 -14.69 8.67
N ALA A 130 -3.08 -13.82 8.66
CA ALA A 130 -4.22 -13.93 9.56
C ALA A 130 -5.22 -14.98 9.04
N SER A 131 -5.31 -15.12 7.72
CA SER A 131 -6.28 -16.00 7.07
C SER A 131 -5.82 -17.45 6.94
N LEU A 132 -4.51 -17.69 6.75
CA LEU A 132 -3.95 -19.04 6.73
C LEU A 132 -3.78 -19.58 8.14
N SER A 133 -4.23 -20.81 8.39
CA SER A 133 -4.04 -21.45 9.69
C SER A 133 -2.56 -21.78 9.93
N PRO A 134 -1.94 -21.25 11.00
CA PRO A 134 -0.54 -21.53 11.30
C PRO A 134 -0.32 -22.96 11.82
N LEU A 135 -1.40 -23.69 12.12
CA LEU A 135 -1.36 -25.05 12.66
C LEU A 135 -1.28 -26.13 11.57
N TYR A 136 -1.62 -25.78 10.33
CA TYR A 136 -1.62 -26.70 9.20
C TYR A 136 -0.58 -26.30 8.15
N THR A 137 -0.11 -27.29 7.40
CA THR A 137 0.76 -27.02 6.25
C THR A 137 -0.03 -26.36 5.13
N VAL A 138 0.67 -25.68 4.24
CA VAL A 138 0.12 -25.08 3.02
C VAL A 138 -0.62 -26.14 2.19
N GLY A 139 -0.01 -27.31 2.02
CA GLY A 139 -0.60 -28.39 1.26
C GLY A 139 -1.86 -28.97 1.89
N ALA A 140 -1.93 -29.06 3.22
CA ALA A 140 -3.12 -29.56 3.89
C ALA A 140 -4.33 -28.65 3.60
N GLN A 141 -4.15 -27.33 3.72
CA GLN A 141 -5.20 -26.34 3.48
C GLN A 141 -5.62 -26.30 2.00
N LEU A 142 -4.67 -26.36 1.07
CA LEU A 142 -4.96 -26.36 -0.37
C LEU A 142 -5.65 -27.65 -0.83
N MET A 143 -5.18 -28.81 -0.37
CA MET A 143 -5.79 -30.10 -0.74
C MET A 143 -7.17 -30.29 -0.10
N GLU A 144 -7.42 -29.70 1.08
CA GLU A 144 -8.75 -29.70 1.70
C GLU A 144 -9.78 -29.02 0.79
N ALA A 145 -9.49 -27.81 0.31
CA ALA A 145 -10.37 -27.10 -0.62
C ALA A 145 -10.67 -27.92 -1.89
N ILE A 146 -9.63 -28.49 -2.52
CA ILE A 146 -9.80 -29.33 -3.72
C ILE A 146 -10.70 -30.54 -3.43
N ARG A 147 -10.46 -31.26 -2.33
CA ARG A 147 -11.21 -32.49 -2.01
C ARG A 147 -12.63 -32.24 -1.52
N LEU A 148 -12.92 -31.04 -1.01
CA LEU A 148 -14.28 -30.67 -0.59
C LEU A 148 -15.20 -30.42 -1.78
N HIS A 149 -14.67 -29.88 -2.89
CA HIS A 149 -15.47 -29.48 -4.05
C HIS A 149 -15.30 -30.39 -5.27
N GLN A 150 -14.31 -31.26 -5.28
CA GLN A 150 -13.98 -32.10 -6.44
C GLN A 150 -13.83 -33.55 -6.02
N ASP A 151 -14.40 -34.45 -6.82
CA ASP A 151 -14.27 -35.90 -6.62
C ASP A 151 -12.89 -36.38 -7.07
N VAL A 152 -11.90 -36.23 -6.18
CA VAL A 152 -10.50 -36.62 -6.43
C VAL A 152 -9.89 -37.38 -5.26
N THR A 153 -8.99 -38.29 -5.57
CA THR A 153 -8.15 -38.96 -4.58
C THR A 153 -7.12 -38.01 -3.98
N GLU A 154 -6.57 -38.35 -2.82
CA GLU A 154 -5.51 -37.57 -2.17
C GLU A 154 -4.27 -37.38 -3.06
N ALA A 155 -3.88 -38.41 -3.82
CA ALA A 155 -2.75 -38.32 -4.76
C ALA A 155 -3.03 -37.34 -5.91
N GLN A 156 -4.25 -37.34 -6.45
CA GLN A 156 -4.67 -36.38 -7.47
C GLN A 156 -4.75 -34.95 -6.91
N ALA A 157 -5.30 -34.78 -5.71
CA ALA A 157 -5.35 -33.50 -5.02
C ALA A 157 -3.94 -32.94 -4.77
N ARG A 158 -3.00 -33.78 -4.33
CA ARG A 158 -1.59 -33.38 -4.17
C ARG A 158 -0.98 -32.94 -5.49
N SER A 159 -1.16 -33.71 -6.58
CA SER A 159 -0.63 -33.35 -7.89
C SER A 159 -1.20 -32.03 -8.41
N ARG A 160 -2.51 -31.78 -8.22
CA ARG A 160 -3.16 -30.51 -8.58
C ARG A 160 -2.64 -29.36 -7.72
N ALA A 161 -2.46 -29.58 -6.42
CA ALA A 161 -1.92 -28.60 -5.50
C ALA A 161 -0.50 -28.17 -5.89
N ILE A 162 0.37 -29.10 -6.30
CA ILE A 162 1.71 -28.77 -6.82
C ILE A 162 1.59 -27.90 -8.08
N ALA A 163 0.79 -28.33 -9.06
CA ALA A 163 0.62 -27.59 -10.31
C ALA A 163 0.06 -26.16 -10.08
N LEU A 164 -0.89 -26.01 -9.15
CA LEU A 164 -1.44 -24.72 -8.76
C LEU A 164 -0.38 -23.83 -8.09
N LEU A 165 0.41 -24.39 -7.15
CA LEU A 165 1.50 -23.67 -6.50
C LEU A 165 2.57 -23.23 -7.52
N GLU A 166 2.92 -24.09 -8.48
CA GLU A 166 3.82 -23.72 -9.59
C GLU A 166 3.19 -22.60 -10.45
N ARG A 167 1.89 -22.70 -10.76
CA ARG A 167 1.18 -21.70 -11.58
C ARG A 167 1.13 -20.32 -10.93
N VAL A 168 0.96 -20.25 -9.62
CA VAL A 168 1.03 -18.98 -8.88
C VAL A 168 2.46 -18.54 -8.58
N GLY A 169 3.48 -19.24 -9.12
CA GLY A 169 4.89 -18.87 -9.01
C GLY A 169 5.51 -19.15 -7.64
N ILE A 170 5.10 -20.21 -6.94
CA ILE A 170 5.76 -20.67 -5.72
C ILE A 170 6.97 -21.56 -6.10
N PRO A 171 8.22 -21.16 -5.76
CA PRO A 171 9.39 -21.95 -6.07
C PRO A 171 9.44 -23.23 -5.24
N ASN A 172 9.94 -24.31 -5.84
CA ASN A 172 10.02 -25.64 -5.21
C ASN A 172 8.67 -26.07 -4.60
N ALA A 173 7.58 -25.91 -5.36
CA ALA A 173 6.20 -26.13 -4.93
C ALA A 173 5.98 -27.45 -4.16
N ASP A 174 6.56 -28.56 -4.63
CA ASP A 174 6.46 -29.85 -3.94
C ASP A 174 7.01 -29.83 -2.50
N ALA A 175 8.16 -29.16 -2.29
CA ALA A 175 8.72 -28.98 -0.95
C ALA A 175 7.88 -28.00 -0.13
N ARG A 176 7.36 -26.94 -0.77
CA ARG A 176 6.56 -25.89 -0.11
C ARG A 176 5.18 -26.36 0.35
N LEU A 177 4.62 -27.42 -0.23
CA LEU A 177 3.41 -28.07 0.31
C LEU A 177 3.53 -28.46 1.78
N ASN A 178 4.73 -28.85 2.22
CA ASN A 178 4.99 -29.28 3.60
C ASN A 178 5.40 -28.11 4.50
N SER A 179 5.50 -26.89 3.97
CA SER A 179 5.80 -25.70 4.75
C SER A 179 4.57 -25.21 5.50
N TYR A 180 4.79 -24.58 6.65
CA TYR A 180 3.76 -23.84 7.37
C TYR A 180 3.75 -22.37 6.93
N PRO A 181 2.63 -21.64 7.07
CA PRO A 181 2.53 -20.22 6.67
C PRO A 181 3.63 -19.33 7.26
N PHE A 182 3.98 -19.51 8.54
CA PHE A 182 5.04 -18.73 9.21
C PHE A 182 6.47 -19.01 8.70
N GLN A 183 6.65 -20.00 7.81
CA GLN A 183 7.93 -20.32 7.16
C GLN A 183 8.03 -19.72 5.76
N LEU A 184 6.99 -19.02 5.31
CA LEU A 184 6.91 -18.38 3.99
C LEU A 184 7.00 -16.86 4.13
N SER A 185 7.40 -16.18 3.06
CA SER A 185 7.32 -14.70 2.99
C SER A 185 5.86 -14.25 2.82
N GLY A 186 5.57 -12.98 3.11
CA GLY A 186 4.23 -12.42 2.92
C GLY A 186 3.70 -12.59 1.49
N GLY A 187 4.53 -12.33 0.48
CA GLY A 187 4.17 -12.55 -0.93
C GLY A 187 3.93 -14.02 -1.28
N MET A 188 4.68 -14.96 -0.68
CA MET A 188 4.42 -16.39 -0.84
C MET A 188 3.10 -16.80 -0.17
N CYS A 189 2.81 -16.30 1.03
CA CYS A 189 1.52 -16.52 1.69
C CYS A 189 0.36 -15.99 0.83
N GLN A 190 0.52 -14.81 0.21
CA GLN A 190 -0.45 -14.25 -0.73
C GLN A 190 -0.68 -15.19 -1.93
N ARG A 191 0.40 -15.65 -2.58
CA ARG A 191 0.31 -16.58 -3.72
C ARG A 191 -0.34 -17.91 -3.33
N VAL A 192 -0.02 -18.46 -2.15
CA VAL A 192 -0.70 -19.64 -1.60
C VAL A 192 -2.20 -19.41 -1.44
N MET A 193 -2.59 -18.25 -0.91
CA MET A 193 -3.99 -17.90 -0.73
C MET A 193 -4.73 -17.76 -2.06
N ILE A 194 -4.09 -17.16 -3.08
CA ILE A 194 -4.59 -17.11 -4.45
C ILE A 194 -4.77 -18.54 -5.00
N ALA A 195 -3.79 -19.43 -4.79
CA ALA A 195 -3.89 -20.83 -5.22
C ALA A 195 -5.07 -21.57 -4.55
N ILE A 196 -5.33 -21.32 -3.27
CA ILE A 196 -6.50 -21.87 -2.55
C ILE A 196 -7.79 -21.35 -3.17
N ALA A 197 -7.90 -20.03 -3.38
CA ALA A 197 -9.09 -19.41 -3.95
C ALA A 197 -9.39 -19.88 -5.38
N LEU A 198 -8.36 -20.22 -6.15
CA LEU A 198 -8.47 -20.69 -7.53
C LEU A 198 -8.54 -22.21 -7.68
N SER A 199 -8.41 -22.94 -6.58
CA SER A 199 -8.25 -24.40 -6.61
C SER A 199 -9.41 -25.15 -7.29
N CYS A 200 -10.57 -24.50 -7.38
CA CYS A 200 -11.79 -25.01 -7.99
C CYS A 200 -12.22 -24.31 -9.28
N ASN A 201 -11.34 -23.50 -9.90
CA ASN A 201 -11.62 -22.74 -11.13
C ASN A 201 -12.90 -21.88 -11.00
N PRO A 202 -12.95 -20.94 -10.05
CA PRO A 202 -14.16 -20.17 -9.80
C PRO A 202 -14.51 -19.26 -10.98
N ALA A 203 -15.81 -19.03 -11.20
CA ALA A 203 -16.28 -18.06 -12.18
C ALA A 203 -16.10 -16.61 -11.68
N LEU A 204 -16.09 -16.40 -10.36
CA LEU A 204 -15.82 -15.12 -9.71
C LEU A 204 -14.71 -15.25 -8.67
N LEU A 205 -13.68 -14.42 -8.79
CA LEU A 205 -12.69 -14.21 -7.74
C LEU A 205 -12.96 -12.89 -7.01
N ILE A 206 -13.24 -12.97 -5.71
CA ILE A 206 -13.29 -11.80 -4.83
C ILE A 206 -11.90 -11.62 -4.22
N ALA A 207 -11.25 -10.50 -4.50
CA ALA A 207 -9.93 -10.18 -3.96
C ALA A 207 -10.02 -8.97 -3.02
N ASP A 208 -10.02 -9.22 -1.71
CA ASP A 208 -10.18 -8.20 -0.67
C ASP A 208 -8.83 -7.68 -0.18
N GLU A 209 -8.42 -6.51 -0.70
CA GLU A 209 -7.13 -5.88 -0.40
C GLU A 209 -5.91 -6.82 -0.59
N PRO A 210 -5.77 -7.49 -1.75
CA PRO A 210 -4.79 -8.56 -1.95
C PRO A 210 -3.33 -8.08 -2.01
N THR A 211 -3.07 -6.76 -1.95
CA THR A 211 -1.72 -6.19 -2.10
C THR A 211 -1.31 -5.22 -0.99
N THR A 212 -2.20 -4.88 -0.05
CA THR A 212 -1.97 -3.82 0.97
C THR A 212 -0.70 -4.01 1.83
N ALA A 213 -0.28 -5.25 2.09
CA ALA A 213 0.87 -5.57 2.95
C ALA A 213 2.13 -6.02 2.16
N LEU A 214 2.17 -5.74 0.86
CA LEU A 214 3.26 -6.16 -0.04
C LEU A 214 4.07 -4.94 -0.50
N ASP A 215 5.36 -5.14 -0.74
CA ASP A 215 6.17 -4.10 -1.39
C ASP A 215 5.72 -3.88 -2.84
N VAL A 216 6.09 -2.73 -3.41
CA VAL A 216 5.66 -2.31 -4.76
C VAL A 216 5.98 -3.33 -5.85
N THR A 217 7.11 -4.04 -5.76
CA THR A 217 7.48 -5.04 -6.78
C THR A 217 6.63 -6.31 -6.65
N THR A 218 6.42 -6.77 -5.41
CA THR A 218 5.56 -7.93 -5.16
C THR A 218 4.11 -7.61 -5.53
N GLN A 219 3.62 -6.41 -5.20
CA GLN A 219 2.31 -5.93 -5.60
C GLN A 219 2.14 -5.96 -7.13
N ALA A 220 3.03 -5.31 -7.87
CA ALA A 220 3.02 -5.28 -9.34
C ALA A 220 2.89 -6.70 -9.93
N ARG A 221 3.67 -7.64 -9.41
CA ARG A 221 3.67 -9.05 -9.83
C ARG A 221 2.39 -9.79 -9.49
N ILE A 222 1.78 -9.51 -8.34
CA ILE A 222 0.47 -10.10 -7.98
C ILE A 222 -0.61 -9.59 -8.93
N LEU A 223 -0.59 -8.31 -9.31
CA LEU A 223 -1.52 -7.76 -10.30
C LEU A 223 -1.35 -8.42 -11.67
N ASP A 224 -0.11 -8.57 -12.13
CA ASP A 224 0.19 -9.26 -13.40
C ASP A 224 -0.28 -10.72 -13.37
N LEU A 225 0.00 -11.44 -12.27
CA LEU A 225 -0.48 -12.79 -12.04
C LEU A 225 -2.01 -12.88 -12.11
N LEU A 226 -2.72 -11.97 -11.43
CA LEU A 226 -4.19 -11.96 -11.44
C LEU A 226 -4.75 -11.70 -12.85
N ARG A 227 -4.15 -10.81 -13.64
CA ARG A 227 -4.55 -10.58 -15.04
C ARG A 227 -4.32 -11.81 -15.91
N GLU A 228 -3.17 -12.47 -15.77
CA GLU A 228 -2.87 -13.70 -16.51
C GLU A 228 -3.86 -14.82 -16.17
N LEU A 229 -4.16 -15.00 -14.88
CA LEU A 229 -5.12 -16.00 -14.42
C LEU A 229 -6.54 -15.66 -14.88
N GLN A 230 -6.92 -14.38 -14.88
CA GLN A 230 -8.20 -13.94 -15.41
C GLN A 230 -8.37 -14.34 -16.86
N ALA A 231 -7.35 -14.06 -17.69
CA ALA A 231 -7.37 -14.38 -19.12
C ALA A 231 -7.37 -15.89 -19.38
N GLU A 232 -6.65 -16.65 -18.56
CA GLU A 232 -6.55 -18.11 -18.68
C GLU A 232 -7.85 -18.83 -18.27
N PHE A 233 -8.43 -18.44 -17.13
CA PHE A 233 -9.63 -19.08 -16.57
C PHE A 233 -10.94 -18.47 -17.05
N GLY A 234 -10.90 -17.30 -17.70
CA GLY A 234 -12.10 -16.56 -18.12
C GLY A 234 -12.96 -16.05 -16.95
N MET A 235 -12.39 -15.97 -15.75
CA MET A 235 -13.11 -15.58 -14.53
C MET A 235 -13.35 -14.06 -14.48
N ALA A 236 -14.40 -13.63 -13.78
CA ALA A 236 -14.55 -12.25 -13.37
C ALA A 236 -13.77 -11.99 -12.07
N ILE A 237 -13.33 -10.76 -11.87
CA ILE A 237 -12.65 -10.34 -10.63
C ILE A 237 -13.44 -9.20 -9.99
N LEU A 238 -13.84 -9.37 -8.73
CA LEU A 238 -14.23 -8.27 -7.86
C LEU A 238 -13.01 -7.88 -7.02
N PHE A 239 -12.36 -6.79 -7.39
CA PHE A 239 -11.12 -6.34 -6.78
C PHE A 239 -11.40 -5.20 -5.81
N ILE A 240 -11.12 -5.40 -4.52
CA ILE A 240 -11.31 -4.38 -3.49
C ILE A 240 -9.94 -3.82 -3.13
N THR A 241 -9.82 -2.50 -3.20
CA THR A 241 -8.61 -1.79 -2.80
C THR A 241 -8.94 -0.37 -2.37
N HIS A 242 -8.02 0.26 -1.64
CA HIS A 242 -8.03 1.69 -1.37
C HIS A 242 -7.02 2.46 -2.25
N ASP A 243 -6.19 1.76 -3.02
CA ASP A 243 -5.16 2.34 -3.89
C ASP A 243 -5.69 2.53 -5.32
N LEU A 244 -5.89 3.80 -5.69
CA LEU A 244 -6.36 4.18 -7.03
C LEU A 244 -5.28 4.00 -8.12
N GLY A 245 -3.99 3.98 -7.79
CA GLY A 245 -2.94 3.63 -8.74
C GLY A 245 -3.07 2.16 -9.18
N VAL A 246 -3.34 1.26 -8.24
CA VAL A 246 -3.64 -0.15 -8.54
C VAL A 246 -4.92 -0.29 -9.38
N VAL A 247 -5.94 0.54 -9.11
CA VAL A 247 -7.21 0.52 -9.85
C VAL A 247 -7.00 0.87 -11.32
N ALA A 248 -6.22 1.92 -11.60
CA ALA A 248 -5.90 2.32 -12.97
C ALA A 248 -5.23 1.19 -13.78
N GLU A 249 -4.55 0.28 -13.10
CA GLU A 249 -3.82 -0.83 -13.71
C GLU A 249 -4.67 -2.08 -13.97
N ILE A 250 -5.65 -2.40 -13.12
CA ILE A 250 -6.35 -3.70 -13.20
C ILE A 250 -7.82 -3.59 -13.58
N ALA A 251 -8.47 -2.46 -13.30
CA ALA A 251 -9.91 -2.30 -13.45
C ALA A 251 -10.34 -2.16 -14.92
N ASP A 252 -11.53 -2.66 -15.23
CA ASP A 252 -12.30 -2.24 -16.40
C ASP A 252 -13.41 -1.26 -15.98
N GLU A 253 -14.01 -1.50 -14.81
CA GLU A 253 -15.04 -0.65 -14.21
C GLU A 253 -14.71 -0.39 -12.74
N VAL A 254 -15.10 0.79 -12.23
CA VAL A 254 -14.84 1.21 -10.85
C VAL A 254 -16.14 1.64 -10.19
N THR A 255 -16.39 1.15 -8.98
CA THR A 255 -17.43 1.65 -8.07
C THR A 255 -16.77 2.27 -6.83
N VAL A 256 -17.06 3.53 -6.57
CA VAL A 256 -16.56 4.28 -5.42
C VAL A 256 -17.60 4.23 -4.30
N MET A 257 -17.18 3.84 -3.11
CA MET A 257 -18.00 3.73 -1.90
C MET A 257 -17.66 4.79 -0.87
N TYR A 258 -18.68 5.36 -0.25
CA TYR A 258 -18.56 6.27 0.88
C TYR A 258 -19.65 6.00 1.92
N LEU A 259 -19.26 5.80 3.19
CA LEU A 259 -20.16 5.48 4.32
C LEU A 259 -21.26 4.45 4.00
N GLY A 260 -20.86 3.32 3.44
CA GLY A 260 -21.74 2.19 3.14
C GLY A 260 -22.62 2.38 1.90
N LYS A 261 -22.38 3.41 1.09
CA LYS A 261 -23.13 3.67 -0.15
C LYS A 261 -22.21 3.68 -1.35
N ALA A 262 -22.67 3.17 -2.49
CA ALA A 262 -22.04 3.44 -3.78
C ALA A 262 -22.37 4.89 -4.19
N VAL A 263 -21.35 5.70 -4.43
CA VAL A 263 -21.52 7.14 -4.74
C VAL A 263 -21.20 7.50 -6.19
N GLU A 264 -20.39 6.69 -6.86
CA GLU A 264 -20.05 6.86 -8.27
C GLU A 264 -19.64 5.52 -8.88
N ARG A 265 -20.04 5.26 -10.11
CA ARG A 265 -19.69 4.07 -10.88
C ARG A 265 -19.47 4.46 -12.34
N ALA A 266 -18.33 4.06 -12.91
CA ALA A 266 -18.01 4.32 -14.31
C ALA A 266 -16.90 3.39 -14.83
N PRO A 267 -16.71 3.27 -16.17
CA PRO A 267 -15.48 2.75 -16.76
C PRO A 267 -14.25 3.46 -16.21
N VAL A 268 -13.14 2.73 -16.03
CA VAL A 268 -11.94 3.27 -15.37
C VAL A 268 -11.38 4.51 -16.08
N GLU A 269 -11.36 4.53 -17.42
CA GLU A 269 -10.84 5.67 -18.18
C GLU A 269 -11.71 6.92 -18.05
N GLU A 270 -13.02 6.74 -17.90
CA GLU A 270 -13.96 7.84 -17.71
C GLU A 270 -13.85 8.41 -16.30
N LEU A 271 -13.83 7.54 -15.28
CA LEU A 271 -13.73 7.94 -13.88
C LEU A 271 -12.45 8.74 -13.58
N PHE A 272 -11.31 8.34 -14.15
CA PHE A 272 -10.03 9.04 -13.93
C PHE A 272 -9.95 10.36 -14.70
N ARG A 273 -10.61 10.47 -15.85
CA ARG A 273 -10.61 11.68 -16.70
C ARG A 273 -11.59 12.73 -16.20
N ASP A 274 -12.80 12.32 -15.88
CA ASP A 274 -13.93 13.21 -15.62
C ASP A 274 -14.79 12.68 -14.45
N PRO A 275 -14.21 12.61 -13.23
CA PRO A 275 -14.93 12.17 -12.04
C PRO A 275 -16.04 13.14 -11.71
N LYS A 276 -17.25 12.62 -11.51
CA LYS A 276 -18.47 13.39 -11.31
C LYS A 276 -18.68 13.71 -9.84
N HIS A 277 -18.48 12.74 -8.95
CA HIS A 277 -18.74 12.94 -7.53
C HIS A 277 -17.58 13.70 -6.86
N PRO A 278 -17.84 14.77 -6.09
CA PRO A 278 -16.81 15.55 -5.39
C PRO A 278 -15.84 14.72 -4.53
N TYR A 279 -16.34 13.66 -3.90
CA TYR A 279 -15.50 12.70 -3.16
C TYR A 279 -14.48 11.98 -4.05
N THR A 280 -14.91 11.42 -5.18
CA THR A 280 -14.03 10.72 -6.14
C THR A 280 -12.98 11.67 -6.69
N ARG A 281 -13.37 12.91 -7.01
CA ARG A 281 -12.46 13.97 -7.42
C ARG A 281 -11.38 14.22 -6.36
N ALA A 282 -11.78 14.39 -5.10
CA ALA A 282 -10.86 14.65 -3.99
C ALA A 282 -9.94 13.44 -3.71
N LEU A 283 -10.44 12.21 -3.84
CA LEU A 283 -9.62 10.99 -3.72
C LEU A 283 -8.53 10.94 -4.80
N LEU A 284 -8.91 11.15 -6.07
CA LEU A 284 -7.97 11.15 -7.19
C LEU A 284 -6.90 12.25 -7.07
N GLN A 285 -7.27 13.42 -6.54
CA GLN A 285 -6.34 14.53 -6.29
C GLN A 285 -5.41 14.29 -5.09
N SER A 286 -5.75 13.37 -4.20
CA SER A 286 -4.93 13.04 -3.02
C SER A 286 -3.79 12.07 -3.33
N ILE A 287 -3.71 11.54 -4.56
CA ILE A 287 -2.67 10.61 -4.98
C ILE A 287 -1.40 11.40 -5.34
N PRO A 288 -0.21 11.07 -4.80
CA PRO A 288 1.04 11.65 -5.24
C PRO A 288 1.31 11.27 -6.71
N ASP A 289 1.44 12.26 -7.60
CA ASP A 289 1.43 12.02 -9.05
C ASP A 289 2.79 11.60 -9.65
N GLY A 290 3.83 11.35 -8.84
CA GLY A 290 5.18 10.93 -9.30
C GLY A 290 5.87 11.90 -10.31
N GLN A 291 5.20 13.02 -10.60
CA GLN A 291 5.56 14.04 -11.59
C GLN A 291 5.19 15.45 -11.09
N ALA A 292 4.64 15.57 -9.87
CA ALA A 292 4.40 16.84 -9.23
C ALA A 292 5.76 17.48 -8.87
N LYS A 293 5.86 18.81 -8.98
CA LYS A 293 7.09 19.57 -8.79
C LYS A 293 7.65 19.48 -7.36
N GLY A 294 8.28 18.35 -7.01
CA GLY A 294 9.09 18.15 -5.82
C GLY A 294 8.42 18.47 -4.48
N ARG A 295 9.23 18.30 -3.42
CA ARG A 295 8.96 18.70 -2.04
C ARG A 295 8.53 20.17 -1.93
N GLY A 296 7.60 20.51 -1.04
CA GLY A 296 7.22 21.90 -0.70
C GLY A 296 5.85 22.37 -1.17
N GLN A 297 5.05 21.53 -1.83
CA GLN A 297 3.63 21.82 -2.10
C GLN A 297 2.75 20.84 -1.33
N PRO A 298 1.79 21.31 -0.50
CA PRO A 298 0.92 20.42 0.24
C PRO A 298 0.09 19.56 -0.73
N LEU A 299 0.01 18.27 -0.45
CA LEU A 299 -0.87 17.38 -1.20
C LEU A 299 -2.33 17.81 -1.00
N PRO A 300 -3.16 17.84 -2.06
CA PRO A 300 -4.60 17.95 -1.89
C PRO A 300 -5.10 16.84 -0.97
N THR A 301 -6.05 17.16 -0.09
CA THR A 301 -6.61 16.17 0.84
C THR A 301 -8.13 16.24 0.84
N VAL A 302 -8.78 15.12 1.13
CA VAL A 302 -10.21 15.11 1.45
C VAL A 302 -10.40 15.81 2.81
N PRO A 303 -11.20 16.89 2.91
CA PRO A 303 -11.33 17.67 4.14
C PRO A 303 -11.87 16.86 5.31
N GLY A 304 -11.34 17.11 6.51
CA GLY A 304 -11.85 16.52 7.76
C GLY A 304 -11.72 15.00 7.86
N MET A 305 -12.43 14.41 8.82
CA MET A 305 -12.45 12.98 9.08
C MET A 305 -13.73 12.34 8.56
N VAL A 306 -13.67 11.06 8.19
CA VAL A 306 -14.85 10.25 7.89
C VAL A 306 -15.80 10.27 9.12
N PRO A 307 -17.07 10.66 8.96
CA PRO A 307 -18.03 10.64 10.06
C PRO A 307 -18.20 9.23 10.63
N ASN A 308 -18.53 9.12 11.92
CA ASN A 308 -18.81 7.82 12.53
C ASN A 308 -20.01 7.16 11.80
N PRO A 309 -19.88 5.92 11.30
CA PRO A 309 -20.97 5.22 10.63
C PRO A 309 -22.26 5.04 11.46
N GLN A 310 -22.19 5.12 12.79
CA GLN A 310 -23.34 5.16 13.69
C GLN A 310 -24.10 6.49 13.65
N ASN A 311 -23.39 7.59 13.41
CA ASN A 311 -23.91 8.97 13.45
C ASN A 311 -23.77 9.63 12.07
N ARG A 312 -24.45 9.05 11.08
CA ARG A 312 -24.41 9.54 9.69
C ARG A 312 -25.05 10.92 9.57
N PRO A 313 -24.49 11.83 8.75
CA PRO A 313 -25.16 13.08 8.41
C PRO A 313 -26.53 12.83 7.77
N SER A 314 -27.51 13.71 8.04
CA SER A 314 -28.77 13.73 7.31
C SER A 314 -28.56 14.20 5.87
N GLY A 315 -29.40 13.71 4.95
CA GLY A 315 -29.28 14.02 3.52
C GLY A 315 -28.08 13.34 2.86
N CYS A 316 -27.26 14.12 2.16
CA CYS A 316 -26.04 13.64 1.51
C CYS A 316 -24.96 13.27 2.55
N ALA A 317 -24.51 12.01 2.51
CA ALA A 317 -23.53 11.47 3.44
C ALA A 317 -22.19 12.24 3.40
N PHE A 318 -21.79 12.76 2.23
CA PHE A 318 -20.52 13.46 2.03
C PHE A 318 -20.60 14.97 2.33
N ARG A 319 -21.79 15.53 2.63
CA ARG A 319 -22.00 16.99 2.73
C ARG A 319 -21.03 17.71 3.67
N THR A 320 -20.59 17.07 4.77
CA THR A 320 -19.74 17.69 5.80
C THR A 320 -18.28 17.83 5.36
N ARG A 321 -17.92 17.22 4.23
CA ARG A 321 -16.56 17.21 3.66
C ARG A 321 -16.56 17.67 2.19
N CYS A 322 -17.72 18.06 1.67
CA CYS A 322 -17.89 18.45 0.27
C CYS A 322 -17.74 19.96 0.11
N GLU A 323 -16.79 20.40 -0.70
CA GLU A 323 -16.61 21.83 -1.03
C GLU A 323 -17.76 22.39 -1.88
N PHE A 324 -18.51 21.52 -2.56
CA PHE A 324 -19.68 21.86 -3.39
C PHE A 324 -21.01 21.59 -2.69
N ALA A 325 -21.03 21.45 -1.36
CA ALA A 325 -22.27 21.18 -0.64
C ALA A 325 -23.29 22.33 -0.85
N MET A 326 -24.49 22.00 -1.30
CA MET A 326 -25.59 22.96 -1.50
C MET A 326 -26.43 23.07 -0.23
N PRO A 327 -26.42 24.23 0.47
CA PRO A 327 -27.25 24.43 1.65
C PRO A 327 -28.75 24.39 1.32
N GLY A 328 -29.54 23.74 2.16
CA GLY A 328 -30.97 23.53 1.97
C GLY A 328 -31.32 22.27 1.16
N VAL A 329 -30.36 21.69 0.41
CA VAL A 329 -30.56 20.49 -0.41
C VAL A 329 -29.76 19.33 0.16
N CYS A 330 -28.43 19.43 0.13
CA CYS A 330 -27.54 18.36 0.56
C CYS A 330 -27.68 18.01 2.06
N ASP A 331 -28.24 18.90 2.87
CA ASP A 331 -28.47 18.68 4.29
C ASP A 331 -29.79 17.96 4.62
N GLN A 332 -30.74 17.96 3.67
CA GLN A 332 -32.11 17.48 3.88
C GLN A 332 -32.41 16.25 3.03
N GLU A 333 -31.87 16.19 1.83
CA GLU A 333 -32.20 15.16 0.84
C GLU A 333 -31.04 14.20 0.61
N VAL A 334 -31.36 12.92 0.37
CA VAL A 334 -30.38 11.91 -0.03
C VAL A 334 -30.30 11.98 -1.56
N PRO A 335 -29.10 12.14 -2.16
CA PRO A 335 -28.98 12.24 -3.60
C PRO A 335 -29.38 10.90 -4.26
N PRO A 336 -30.24 10.92 -5.29
CA PRO A 336 -30.54 9.73 -6.06
C PRO A 336 -29.34 9.35 -6.93
N SER A 337 -29.18 8.06 -7.21
CA SER A 337 -28.24 7.62 -8.27
C SER A 337 -28.78 8.09 -9.62
N SER A 338 -27.97 8.89 -10.33
CA SER A 338 -28.33 9.48 -11.62
C SER A 338 -27.32 9.05 -12.67
N ASN A 339 -27.80 8.62 -13.83
CA ASN A 339 -26.97 8.29 -14.98
C ASN A 339 -26.60 9.58 -15.72
N VAL A 340 -25.30 9.87 -15.82
CA VAL A 340 -24.74 11.14 -16.32
C VAL A 340 -23.89 10.98 -17.59
N GLY A 341 -23.88 9.78 -18.18
CA GLY A 341 -23.09 9.43 -19.35
C GLY A 341 -23.37 7.99 -19.83
N THR A 342 -22.63 7.51 -20.83
CA THR A 342 -22.72 6.10 -21.26
C THR A 342 -22.04 5.22 -20.21
N ASP A 343 -22.82 4.62 -19.32
CA ASP A 343 -22.38 3.77 -18.20
C ASP A 343 -21.69 4.51 -17.03
N HIS A 344 -22.07 5.77 -16.81
CA HIS A 344 -21.59 6.57 -15.68
C HIS A 344 -22.75 6.94 -14.75
N ASP A 345 -22.76 6.39 -13.55
CA ASP A 345 -23.75 6.69 -12.51
C ASP A 345 -23.09 7.47 -11.35
N THR A 346 -23.78 8.48 -10.84
CA THR A 346 -23.33 9.24 -9.67
C THR A 346 -24.49 9.56 -8.73
N ALA A 347 -24.28 9.42 -7.43
CA ALA A 347 -25.22 9.82 -6.40
C ALA A 347 -24.87 11.22 -5.87
N CYS A 348 -25.10 12.26 -6.70
CA CYS A 348 -24.79 13.64 -6.34
C CYS A 348 -25.85 14.64 -6.82
N HIS A 349 -26.30 15.53 -5.94
CA HIS A 349 -27.28 16.57 -6.28
C HIS A 349 -26.80 17.53 -7.37
N LEU A 350 -25.49 17.63 -7.63
CA LEU A 350 -24.94 18.46 -8.72
C LEU A 350 -25.41 18.01 -10.10
N TYR A 351 -25.85 16.76 -10.24
CA TYR A 351 -26.32 16.17 -11.50
C TYR A 351 -27.78 15.74 -11.47
N SER A 352 -28.45 15.90 -10.32
CA SER A 352 -29.87 15.59 -10.16
C SER A 352 -30.75 16.82 -9.94
N HIS A 353 -30.17 18.02 -9.75
CA HIS A 353 -30.91 19.28 -9.59
C HIS A 353 -30.63 20.29 -10.70
N ASP A 354 -31.70 20.94 -11.17
CA ASP A 354 -31.63 22.04 -12.12
C ASP A 354 -30.91 23.27 -11.51
N GLY A 355 -29.95 23.83 -12.24
CA GLY A 355 -29.22 25.04 -11.85
C GLY A 355 -27.94 24.81 -11.04
N ALA A 356 -27.60 23.56 -10.72
CA ALA A 356 -26.31 23.24 -10.11
C ALA A 356 -25.16 23.41 -11.12
N GLN A 357 -24.02 23.95 -10.65
CA GLN A 357 -22.79 24.01 -11.44
C GLN A 357 -21.91 22.80 -11.09
N ALA A 358 -21.96 21.78 -11.95
CA ALA A 358 -21.02 20.67 -11.88
C ALA A 358 -19.58 21.16 -12.11
N PRO A 359 -18.59 20.65 -11.37
CA PRO A 359 -17.19 20.92 -11.66
C PRO A 359 -16.83 20.38 -13.05
N GLY A 360 -15.99 21.10 -13.78
CA GLY A 360 -15.45 20.59 -15.05
C GLY A 360 -14.49 19.40 -14.83
N PRO A 361 -14.08 18.72 -15.92
CA PRO A 361 -13.15 17.59 -15.85
C PRO A 361 -11.89 17.91 -15.05
N LEU A 362 -11.22 16.89 -14.52
CA LEU A 362 -9.90 17.11 -13.92
C LEU A 362 -8.96 17.65 -15.00
N PRO A 363 -8.13 18.67 -14.71
CA PRO A 363 -7.11 19.10 -15.65
C PRO A 363 -6.22 17.92 -16.02
N ALA A 364 -5.79 17.85 -17.28
CA ALA A 364 -4.85 16.83 -17.72
C ALA A 364 -3.60 16.87 -16.81
N ARG A 365 -3.27 15.72 -16.19
CA ARG A 365 -2.13 15.59 -15.28
C ARG A 365 -0.86 16.02 -16.03
N GLY A 366 -0.16 17.04 -15.51
CA GLY A 366 1.00 17.69 -16.13
C GLY A 366 0.74 19.02 -16.85
N ALA A 367 -0.51 19.43 -17.10
CA ALA A 367 -0.82 20.62 -17.92
C ALA A 367 -1.43 21.83 -17.20
N ALA A 368 -1.70 21.81 -15.90
CA ALA A 368 -2.26 22.99 -15.23
C ALA A 368 -1.90 23.13 -13.74
N ALA A 369 -1.00 24.06 -13.43
CA ALA A 369 -0.95 24.79 -12.17
C ALA A 369 -0.92 26.29 -12.48
N THR A 370 -2.05 26.84 -12.95
CA THR A 370 -2.26 28.29 -13.08
C THR A 370 -3.62 28.77 -12.55
N ALA A 371 -4.44 27.88 -11.97
CA ALA A 371 -5.67 28.29 -11.32
C ALA A 371 -5.45 28.48 -9.81
N ARG A 372 -5.54 29.75 -9.41
CA ARG A 372 -5.19 30.35 -8.12
C ARG A 372 -6.06 29.86 -6.96
N THR A 373 -5.39 29.52 -5.86
CA THR A 373 -5.80 29.93 -4.50
C THR A 373 -4.60 30.68 -3.94
N GLU A 374 -4.80 31.86 -3.35
CA GLU A 374 -3.76 32.61 -2.62
C GLU A 374 -3.33 31.80 -1.38
N VAL A 375 -2.50 30.80 -1.60
CA VAL A 375 -1.65 30.19 -0.58
C VAL A 375 -0.32 30.92 -0.70
N SER A 376 0.20 31.38 0.44
CA SER A 376 1.54 31.96 0.60
C SER A 376 2.53 31.32 -0.38
N GLU A 377 3.35 32.14 -1.04
CA GLU A 377 4.48 31.65 -1.84
C GLU A 377 5.19 30.54 -1.05
N PRO A 378 5.40 29.35 -1.64
CA PRO A 378 6.12 28.29 -0.95
C PRO A 378 7.48 28.85 -0.57
N ALA A 379 7.86 28.66 0.69
CA ALA A 379 9.22 28.96 1.11
C ALA A 379 10.16 28.21 0.16
N PRO A 380 11.18 28.86 -0.42
CA PRO A 380 12.13 28.17 -1.29
C PRO A 380 12.65 26.97 -0.52
N ALA A 381 12.67 25.80 -1.16
CA ALA A 381 13.38 24.63 -0.64
C ALA A 381 14.78 25.11 -0.28
N VAL A 382 15.05 25.20 1.02
CA VAL A 382 16.34 25.69 1.51
C VAL A 382 17.38 24.76 0.90
N GLU A 383 18.33 25.31 0.15
CA GLU A 383 19.49 24.57 -0.36
C GLU A 383 20.27 24.06 0.88
N ARG A 384 19.94 22.84 1.32
CA ARG A 384 20.47 22.18 2.52
C ARG A 384 21.72 21.35 2.22
N GLU A 385 22.31 21.49 1.03
CA GLU A 385 23.53 20.76 0.65
C GLU A 385 24.70 21.04 1.61
N ASP A 386 24.74 22.25 2.18
CA ASP A 386 25.78 22.69 3.12
C ASP A 386 25.45 22.44 4.61
N ALA A 387 24.31 21.80 4.93
CA ALA A 387 23.96 21.52 6.32
C ALA A 387 24.93 20.48 6.94
N PRO A 388 25.37 20.66 8.21
CA PRO A 388 26.26 19.72 8.86
C PRO A 388 25.60 18.35 9.05
N ALA A 389 26.40 17.29 9.13
CA ALA A 389 25.91 15.96 9.45
C ALA A 389 25.33 15.91 10.87
N LEU A 390 24.09 15.46 11.01
CA LEU A 390 23.49 15.11 12.31
C LEU A 390 23.87 13.69 12.73
N LEU A 391 23.89 12.77 11.77
CA LEU A 391 24.14 11.35 11.99
C LEU A 391 25.05 10.80 10.88
N GLU A 392 26.08 10.07 11.28
CA GLU A 392 26.93 9.28 10.37
C GLU A 392 26.93 7.83 10.80
N VAL A 393 26.59 6.94 9.88
CA VAL A 393 26.66 5.49 10.04
C VAL A 393 27.85 5.00 9.22
N ARG A 394 28.77 4.26 9.84
CA ARG A 394 30.01 3.81 9.20
C ARG A 394 30.18 2.31 9.32
N ASN A 395 30.23 1.64 8.18
CA ASN A 395 30.41 0.18 8.04
C ASN A 395 29.55 -0.63 9.03
N LEU A 396 28.29 -0.23 9.19
CA LEU A 396 27.41 -0.84 10.18
C LEU A 396 27.00 -2.24 9.75
N THR A 397 27.09 -3.20 10.66
CA THR A 397 26.61 -4.57 10.43
C THR A 397 25.64 -4.99 11.52
N LYS A 398 24.64 -5.80 11.14
CA LYS A 398 23.76 -6.50 12.06
C LYS A 398 23.43 -7.88 11.49
N HIS A 399 23.98 -8.90 12.13
CA HIS A 399 23.82 -10.29 11.71
C HIS A 399 23.06 -11.10 12.77
N TYR A 400 22.17 -11.97 12.33
CA TYR A 400 21.38 -12.86 13.20
C TYR A 400 21.75 -14.32 12.95
N PRO A 401 22.21 -15.08 13.96
CA PRO A 401 22.47 -16.50 13.80
C PRO A 401 21.15 -17.27 13.62
N LEU A 402 21.10 -18.19 12.65
CA LEU A 402 19.99 -19.09 12.41
C LEU A 402 20.20 -20.44 13.10
N GLY A 403 19.22 -20.87 13.87
CA GLY A 403 19.28 -22.11 14.64
C GLY A 403 20.20 -22.01 15.85
N GLY A 404 19.64 -22.18 17.05
CA GLY A 404 20.45 -22.10 18.28
C GLY A 404 19.61 -22.32 19.53
N GLY A 405 19.52 -23.58 19.95
CA GLY A 405 19.34 -23.92 21.36
C GLY A 405 20.69 -24.36 21.93
N LEU A 406 20.80 -24.49 23.27
CA LEU A 406 22.05 -24.77 23.99
C LEU A 406 22.83 -26.03 23.50
N PHE A 407 22.24 -26.87 22.65
CA PHE A 407 22.81 -28.11 22.12
C PHE A 407 22.73 -28.30 20.59
N ARG A 408 22.32 -27.29 19.80
CA ARG A 408 22.17 -27.44 18.33
C ARG A 408 23.13 -26.50 17.58
N ARG A 409 23.83 -27.02 16.55
CA ARG A 409 24.72 -26.23 15.68
C ARG A 409 23.94 -25.17 14.92
N SER A 410 24.52 -23.97 14.79
CA SER A 410 24.02 -22.91 13.92
C SER A 410 23.96 -23.41 12.47
N THR A 411 22.82 -23.20 11.82
CA THR A 411 22.53 -23.63 10.44
C THR A 411 22.74 -22.49 9.42
N GLY A 412 23.14 -21.29 9.86
CA GLY A 412 23.42 -20.14 8.98
C GLY A 412 23.42 -18.81 9.72
N THR A 413 23.57 -17.70 8.98
CA THR A 413 23.51 -16.34 9.53
C THR A 413 22.78 -15.43 8.54
N VAL A 414 21.71 -14.76 9.00
CA VAL A 414 21.03 -13.72 8.22
C VAL A 414 21.79 -12.41 8.36
N ARG A 415 22.23 -11.84 7.24
CA ARG A 415 22.91 -10.55 7.19
C ARG A 415 21.91 -9.43 6.93
N ALA A 416 21.21 -9.00 7.98
CA ALA A 416 20.15 -8.00 7.85
C ALA A 416 20.68 -6.59 7.51
N VAL A 417 21.88 -6.26 7.98
CA VAL A 417 22.63 -5.05 7.61
C VAL A 417 24.09 -5.48 7.44
N ASP A 418 24.73 -5.15 6.33
CA ASP A 418 26.05 -5.70 5.96
C ASP A 418 27.00 -4.66 5.36
N GLY A 419 27.53 -3.78 6.21
CA GLY A 419 28.49 -2.75 5.82
C GLY A 419 27.80 -1.54 5.22
N VAL A 420 26.79 -1.02 5.92
CA VAL A 420 26.05 0.17 5.49
C VAL A 420 26.78 1.44 5.92
N ASP A 421 26.98 2.33 4.96
CA ASP A 421 27.43 3.71 5.16
C ASP A 421 26.30 4.68 4.82
N LEU A 422 25.97 5.58 5.74
CA LEU A 422 24.85 6.52 5.61
C LEU A 422 25.20 7.84 6.31
N VAL A 423 24.79 8.97 5.73
CA VAL A 423 24.91 10.29 6.36
C VAL A 423 23.57 10.99 6.28
N ILE A 424 23.11 11.49 7.42
CA ILE A 424 21.90 12.33 7.55
C ILE A 424 22.30 13.73 8.00
N ARG A 425 22.00 14.74 7.20
CA ARG A 425 22.26 16.17 7.47
C ARG A 425 21.16 16.78 8.34
N GLU A 426 21.50 17.82 9.10
CA GLU A 426 20.52 18.54 9.93
C GLU A 426 19.39 19.14 9.09
N GLY A 427 18.15 18.92 9.57
CA GLY A 427 16.92 19.36 8.94
C GLY A 427 16.49 18.53 7.73
N GLU A 428 17.37 17.70 7.13
CA GLU A 428 17.04 16.94 5.92
C GLU A 428 16.07 15.78 6.18
N THR A 429 15.33 15.39 5.14
CA THR A 429 14.64 14.10 5.10
C THR A 429 15.42 13.15 4.21
N LEU A 430 16.06 12.15 4.81
CA LEU A 430 16.66 11.05 4.06
C LEU A 430 15.66 9.91 3.94
N GLY A 431 15.20 9.64 2.71
CA GLY A 431 14.38 8.49 2.36
C GLY A 431 15.22 7.22 2.32
N LEU A 432 14.76 6.15 2.97
CA LEU A 432 15.36 4.81 2.88
C LEU A 432 14.33 3.84 2.28
N VAL A 433 14.62 3.35 1.07
CA VAL A 433 13.68 2.55 0.27
C VAL A 433 14.25 1.19 -0.10
N GLY A 434 13.36 0.27 -0.47
CA GLY A 434 13.71 -1.07 -0.94
C GLY A 434 12.60 -2.07 -0.65
N GLU A 435 12.70 -3.26 -1.23
CA GLU A 435 11.73 -4.35 -1.05
C GLU A 435 11.61 -4.79 0.43
N SER A 436 10.52 -5.47 0.74
CA SER A 436 10.27 -6.03 2.07
C SER A 436 11.38 -7.01 2.47
N GLY A 437 11.86 -6.90 3.71
CA GLY A 437 12.93 -7.77 4.23
C GLY A 437 14.37 -7.38 3.84
N CYS A 438 14.59 -6.28 3.11
CA CYS A 438 15.95 -5.87 2.71
C CYS A 438 16.81 -5.29 3.85
N GLY A 439 16.24 -5.02 5.04
CA GLY A 439 16.98 -4.59 6.23
C GLY A 439 16.67 -3.19 6.78
N LYS A 440 15.78 -2.43 6.16
CA LYS A 440 15.47 -1.01 6.50
C LYS A 440 15.09 -0.81 7.98
N THR A 441 14.09 -1.54 8.46
CA THR A 441 13.65 -1.50 9.86
C THR A 441 14.74 -1.93 10.84
N THR A 442 15.59 -2.90 10.46
CA THR A 442 16.75 -3.30 11.29
C THR A 442 17.76 -2.16 11.40
N LEU A 443 18.09 -1.49 10.29
CA LEU A 443 18.96 -0.32 10.28
C LEU A 443 18.37 0.82 11.14
N GLY A 444 17.09 1.16 10.96
CA GLY A 444 16.41 2.18 11.75
C GLY A 444 16.42 1.87 13.25
N ARG A 445 16.18 0.60 13.63
CA ARG A 445 16.23 0.17 15.04
C ARG A 445 17.65 0.21 15.62
N CYS A 446 18.69 -0.04 14.83
CA CYS A 446 20.07 0.15 15.27
C CYS A 446 20.37 1.63 15.52
N ILE A 447 19.97 2.52 14.61
CA ILE A 447 20.13 3.97 14.77
C ILE A 447 19.35 4.50 16.00
N ALA A 448 18.15 3.97 16.26
CA ALA A 448 17.37 4.33 17.46
C ALA A 448 17.96 3.79 18.77
N GLY A 449 19.00 2.96 18.74
CA GLY A 449 19.53 2.27 19.92
C GLY A 449 18.54 1.23 20.51
N LEU A 450 17.62 0.72 19.69
CA LEU A 450 16.69 -0.36 20.05
C LEU A 450 17.31 -1.75 19.78
N LEU A 451 18.29 -1.82 18.88
CA LEU A 451 19.05 -3.01 18.57
C LEU A 451 20.55 -2.70 18.59
N GLU A 452 21.31 -3.51 19.31
CA GLU A 452 22.78 -3.40 19.33
C GLU A 452 23.34 -3.90 17.99
N PRO A 453 24.22 -3.13 17.30
CA PRO A 453 24.86 -3.58 16.08
C PRO A 453 25.84 -4.73 16.35
N SER A 454 26.15 -5.50 15.31
CA SER A 454 27.19 -6.54 15.36
C SER A 454 28.58 -5.94 15.23
N SER A 455 28.75 -4.91 14.42
CA SER A 455 29.96 -4.10 14.27
C SER A 455 29.65 -2.76 13.62
N GLY A 456 30.63 -1.87 13.55
CA GLY A 456 30.51 -0.54 12.95
C GLY A 456 30.17 0.54 13.98
N GLU A 457 30.06 1.77 13.50
CA GLU A 457 29.90 2.96 14.34
C GLU A 457 28.65 3.74 13.93
N ILE A 458 28.00 4.37 14.90
CA ILE A 458 26.84 5.25 14.67
C ILE A 458 27.13 6.57 15.39
N ILE A 459 27.69 7.54 14.67
CA ILE A 459 28.14 8.81 15.22
C ILE A 459 26.99 9.81 15.16
N PHE A 460 26.50 10.22 16.32
CA PHE A 460 25.48 11.25 16.47
C PHE A 460 26.11 12.58 16.92
N HIS A 461 25.92 13.63 16.13
CA HIS A 461 26.42 14.97 16.40
C HIS A 461 25.42 15.72 17.28
N THR A 462 25.83 16.07 18.49
CA THR A 462 25.02 16.88 19.41
C THR A 462 25.16 18.37 19.07
N GLY A 463 24.11 19.17 19.30
CA GLY A 463 24.12 20.61 18.99
C GLY A 463 25.15 21.45 19.76
N GLU A 464 25.89 20.84 20.70
CA GLU A 464 27.01 21.46 21.42
C GLU A 464 28.38 21.22 20.75
N GLY A 465 28.41 20.62 19.55
CA GLY A 465 29.65 20.30 18.82
C GLY A 465 30.36 19.04 19.32
N SER A 466 29.72 18.26 20.20
CA SER A 466 30.25 16.96 20.67
C SER A 466 29.64 15.80 19.88
N THR A 467 30.43 14.76 19.64
CA THR A 467 29.98 13.53 18.97
C THR A 467 29.81 12.38 19.97
N ILE A 468 28.79 11.57 19.74
CA ILE A 468 28.51 10.38 20.54
C ILE A 468 28.37 9.19 19.61
N ASP A 469 29.19 8.16 19.80
CA ASP A 469 28.98 6.87 19.15
C ASP A 469 27.90 6.07 19.90
N LEU A 470 26.82 5.74 19.20
CA LEU A 470 25.68 5.00 19.73
C LEU A 470 25.94 3.48 19.80
N ALA A 471 26.91 2.96 19.01
CA ALA A 471 27.10 1.53 18.78
C ALA A 471 27.57 0.72 20.02
N GLY A 472 27.96 1.40 21.11
CA GLY A 472 28.43 0.75 22.35
C GLY A 472 27.90 1.37 23.66
N LEU A 473 26.85 2.19 23.60
CA LEU A 473 26.37 2.89 24.79
C LEU A 473 25.63 1.96 25.77
N THR A 474 26.01 2.07 27.05
CA THR A 474 25.24 1.43 28.12
C THR A 474 23.84 2.05 28.25
N ASN A 475 22.89 1.30 28.82
CA ASN A 475 21.52 1.74 29.07
C ASN A 475 21.36 3.11 29.76
N ARG A 476 22.37 3.52 30.55
CA ARG A 476 22.38 4.84 31.22
C ARG A 476 22.72 5.97 30.25
N GLY A 477 23.66 5.76 29.32
CA GLY A 477 23.99 6.71 28.25
C GLY A 477 22.88 6.86 27.21
N LEU A 478 22.18 5.76 26.89
CA LEU A 478 21.02 5.80 25.99
C LEU A 478 19.83 6.61 26.53
N LYS A 479 19.74 6.83 27.85
CA LYS A 479 18.57 7.51 28.44
C LYS A 479 18.45 8.97 28.02
N SER A 480 19.56 9.71 27.90
CA SER A 480 19.55 11.10 27.43
C SER A 480 19.31 11.20 25.92
N LEU A 481 19.67 10.16 25.16
CA LEU A 481 19.48 10.13 23.71
C LEU A 481 18.06 9.74 23.31
N ARG A 482 17.33 8.99 24.14
CA ARG A 482 15.92 8.62 23.93
C ARG A 482 14.94 9.80 23.84
N THR A 483 15.36 11.00 24.25
CA THR A 483 14.61 12.25 24.03
C THR A 483 14.99 12.96 22.73
N GLN A 484 16.20 12.71 22.22
CA GLN A 484 16.74 13.36 21.03
C GLN A 484 16.51 12.53 19.74
N ILE A 485 16.43 11.21 19.87
CA ILE A 485 16.13 10.27 18.78
C ILE A 485 14.82 9.55 19.13
N ARG A 486 13.82 9.69 18.27
CA ARG A 486 12.48 9.12 18.46
C ARG A 486 12.06 8.32 17.24
N THR A 487 11.18 7.36 17.44
CA THR A 487 10.68 6.49 16.37
C THR A 487 9.17 6.63 16.26
N ILE A 488 8.68 6.82 15.04
CA ILE A 488 7.29 6.55 14.67
C ILE A 488 7.29 5.12 14.14
N PHE A 489 6.60 4.22 14.83
CA PHE A 489 6.59 2.80 14.49
C PHE A 489 5.60 2.48 13.36
N GLN A 490 5.94 1.47 12.54
CA GLN A 490 5.17 0.97 11.40
C GLN A 490 3.71 0.65 11.71
N ASP A 491 3.44 0.00 12.85
CA ASP A 491 2.09 -0.36 13.25
C ASP A 491 1.59 0.51 14.43
N PRO A 492 0.59 1.39 14.21
CA PRO A 492 -0.03 2.20 15.26
C PRO A 492 -0.75 1.34 16.32
N PHE A 493 -1.23 0.14 15.99
CA PHE A 493 -1.98 -0.72 16.90
C PHE A 493 -1.08 -1.36 17.94
N SER A 494 0.00 -2.02 17.53
CA SER A 494 0.93 -2.66 18.46
C SER A 494 1.82 -1.67 19.22
N SER A 495 2.03 -0.45 18.70
CA SER A 495 2.90 0.56 19.32
C SER A 495 2.23 1.37 20.46
N LEU A 496 0.90 1.40 20.52
CA LEU A 496 0.12 2.10 21.55
C LEU A 496 -0.40 1.12 22.61
N ASN A 497 -0.15 1.40 23.89
CA ASN A 497 -0.64 0.52 24.96
C ASN A 497 -2.18 0.65 25.08
N PRO A 498 -2.96 -0.42 24.83
CA PRO A 498 -4.43 -0.35 24.81
C PRO A 498 -5.05 -0.08 26.19
N ARG A 499 -4.26 -0.20 27.27
CA ARG A 499 -4.69 0.02 28.66
C ARG A 499 -4.38 1.42 29.17
N MET A 500 -3.75 2.27 28.36
CA MET A 500 -3.41 3.65 28.72
C MET A 500 -4.34 4.63 27.99
N THR A 501 -4.68 5.73 28.64
CA THR A 501 -5.41 6.83 27.98
C THR A 501 -4.49 7.60 27.02
N VAL A 502 -5.08 8.36 26.11
CA VAL A 502 -4.33 9.25 25.20
C VAL A 502 -3.41 10.21 25.96
N GLU A 503 -3.89 10.81 27.06
CA GLU A 503 -3.07 11.67 27.93
C GLU A 503 -1.83 10.95 28.45
N GLN A 504 -2.00 9.70 28.89
CA GLN A 504 -0.89 8.89 29.42
C GLN A 504 0.08 8.49 28.31
N ILE A 505 -0.42 8.09 27.14
CA ILE A 505 0.39 7.66 26.01
C ILE A 505 1.27 8.78 25.48
N VAL A 506 0.68 9.94 25.22
CA VAL A 506 1.41 11.11 24.68
C VAL A 506 2.26 11.77 25.77
N GLY A 507 1.82 11.74 27.03
CA GLY A 507 2.56 12.32 28.16
C GLY A 507 3.70 11.46 28.71
N GLU A 508 3.66 10.13 28.54
CA GLU A 508 4.66 9.19 29.06
C GLU A 508 6.11 9.60 28.75
N PRO A 509 6.48 9.99 27.51
CA PRO A 509 7.85 10.39 27.19
C PRO A 509 8.34 11.58 28.01
N LEU A 510 7.46 12.55 28.32
CA LEU A 510 7.79 13.70 29.17
C LEU A 510 8.00 13.28 30.63
N GLN A 511 7.17 12.36 31.14
CA GLN A 511 7.26 11.89 32.52
C GLN A 511 8.53 11.08 32.77
N VAL A 512 8.81 10.11 31.90
CA VAL A 512 9.96 9.20 32.01
C VAL A 512 11.28 9.99 31.93
N SER A 513 11.29 11.03 31.10
CA SER A 513 12.43 11.91 30.90
C SER A 513 12.49 13.06 31.91
N LYS A 514 11.48 13.17 32.81
CA LYS A 514 11.35 14.23 33.82
C LYS A 514 11.33 15.65 33.24
N LEU A 515 10.78 15.82 32.03
CA LEU A 515 10.69 17.10 31.32
C LEU A 515 9.48 17.94 31.68
N ALA A 516 8.38 17.32 32.13
CA ALA A 516 7.17 18.02 32.57
C ALA A 516 6.40 17.18 33.59
N ARG A 517 5.65 17.83 34.49
CA ARG A 517 4.77 17.17 35.48
C ARG A 517 3.52 18.00 35.76
N GLY A 518 2.50 17.38 36.35
CA GLY A 518 1.31 18.09 36.83
C GLY A 518 0.54 18.78 35.69
N SER A 519 0.22 20.06 35.87
CA SER A 519 -0.50 20.88 34.88
C SER A 519 0.31 21.10 33.60
N GLU A 520 1.61 21.37 33.71
CA GLU A 520 2.49 21.62 32.56
C GLU A 520 2.48 20.44 31.58
N LEU A 521 2.48 19.20 32.10
CA LEU A 521 2.38 18.01 31.27
C LEU A 521 1.06 17.98 30.49
N ARG A 522 -0.06 18.30 31.14
CA ARG A 522 -1.37 18.31 30.49
C ARG A 522 -1.43 19.38 29.41
N ASP A 523 -0.94 20.57 29.71
CA ASP A 523 -0.94 21.70 28.78
C ASP A 523 -0.12 21.37 27.52
N ARG A 524 1.05 20.74 27.69
CA ARG A 524 1.88 20.27 26.56
C ARG A 524 1.22 19.16 25.76
N VAL A 525 0.58 18.20 26.42
CA VAL A 525 -0.16 17.13 25.73
C VAL A 525 -1.33 17.72 24.95
N GLU A 526 -2.10 18.64 25.54
CA GLU A 526 -3.21 19.32 24.88
C GLU A 526 -2.74 20.09 23.65
N ALA A 527 -1.67 20.88 23.77
CA ALA A 527 -1.09 21.61 22.64
C ALA A 527 -0.64 20.66 21.52
N MET A 528 0.03 19.55 21.86
CA MET A 528 0.47 18.56 20.88
C MET A 528 -0.71 17.85 20.19
N LEU A 529 -1.77 17.50 20.94
CA LEU A 529 -2.98 16.91 20.36
C LEU A 529 -3.65 17.86 19.36
N ARG A 530 -3.81 19.14 19.71
CA ARG A 530 -4.32 20.15 18.77
C ARG A 530 -3.45 20.20 17.52
N ARG A 531 -2.13 20.14 17.69
CA ARG A 531 -1.18 20.22 16.58
C ARG A 531 -1.30 19.06 15.60
N VAL A 532 -1.47 17.82 16.10
CA VAL A 532 -1.66 16.65 15.23
C VAL A 532 -3.11 16.49 14.73
N GLY A 533 -4.01 17.43 15.04
CA GLY A 533 -5.40 17.42 14.60
C GLY A 533 -6.34 16.56 15.45
N ILE A 534 -5.94 16.21 16.69
CA ILE A 534 -6.77 15.49 17.65
C ILE A 534 -7.38 16.46 18.66
N ARG A 535 -8.69 16.37 18.86
CA ARG A 535 -9.41 17.22 19.82
C ARG A 535 -8.95 16.93 21.26
N PRO A 536 -8.57 17.95 22.05
CA PRO A 536 -8.14 17.76 23.44
C PRO A 536 -9.16 17.05 24.34
N GLU A 537 -10.45 17.21 24.05
CA GLU A 537 -11.51 16.49 24.79
C GLU A 537 -11.34 14.96 24.77
N TYR A 538 -10.57 14.41 23.82
CA TYR A 538 -10.33 12.98 23.68
C TYR A 538 -9.17 12.45 24.52
N MET A 539 -8.48 13.30 25.30
CA MET A 539 -7.35 12.92 26.18
C MET A 539 -7.65 11.75 27.12
N ARG A 540 -8.91 11.61 27.57
CA ARG A 540 -9.34 10.55 28.49
C ARG A 540 -9.79 9.25 27.80
N ARG A 541 -9.84 9.23 26.47
CA ARG A 541 -10.20 8.04 25.70
C ARG A 541 -9.01 7.09 25.56
N TYR A 542 -9.30 5.85 25.21
CA TYR A 542 -8.31 4.81 24.94
C TYR A 542 -8.07 4.65 23.43
N PRO A 543 -6.90 4.12 23.00
CA PRO A 543 -6.54 3.99 21.59
C PRO A 543 -7.58 3.28 20.71
N HIS A 544 -8.27 2.28 21.24
CA HIS A 544 -9.26 1.52 20.46
C HIS A 544 -10.47 2.35 20.01
N ALA A 545 -10.70 3.51 20.61
CA ALA A 545 -11.79 4.43 20.25
C ALA A 545 -11.47 5.34 19.04
N PHE A 546 -10.28 5.22 18.47
CA PHE A 546 -9.79 6.04 17.36
C PHE A 546 -9.67 5.21 16.08
N SER A 547 -9.84 5.86 14.93
CA SER A 547 -9.56 5.31 13.60
C SER A 547 -8.06 5.04 13.40
N GLY A 548 -7.68 4.29 12.37
CA GLY A 548 -6.27 4.01 12.05
C GLY A 548 -5.45 5.29 11.86
N GLY A 549 -5.98 6.26 11.10
CA GLY A 549 -5.34 7.57 10.90
C GLY A 549 -5.18 8.38 12.18
N GLU A 550 -6.20 8.39 13.06
CA GLU A 550 -6.11 9.07 14.35
C GLU A 550 -5.09 8.39 15.28
N ARG A 551 -5.02 7.06 15.31
CA ARG A 551 -3.98 6.33 16.05
C ARG A 551 -2.60 6.68 15.54
N GLN A 552 -2.43 6.85 14.23
CA GLN A 552 -1.15 7.27 13.68
C GLN A 552 -0.80 8.70 14.08
N ARG A 553 -1.76 9.64 14.09
CA ARG A 553 -1.57 10.99 14.65
C ARG A 553 -1.14 10.95 16.11
N LEU A 554 -1.71 10.03 16.91
CA LEU A 554 -1.31 9.82 18.30
C LEU A 554 0.12 9.26 18.43
N ASN A 555 0.51 8.34 17.56
CA ASN A 555 1.88 7.80 17.48
C ASN A 555 2.88 8.92 17.14
N ILE A 556 2.57 9.75 16.14
CA ILE A 556 3.33 10.95 15.78
C ILE A 556 3.44 11.92 16.97
N ALA A 557 2.31 12.25 17.62
CA ALA A 557 2.31 13.11 18.81
C ALA A 557 3.22 12.57 19.91
N ARG A 558 3.15 11.27 20.21
CA ARG A 558 4.00 10.60 21.20
C ARG A 558 5.49 10.61 20.81
N ALA A 559 5.81 10.54 19.53
CA ALA A 559 7.18 10.66 19.06
C ALA A 559 7.71 12.09 19.22
N LEU A 560 6.90 13.09 18.84
CA LEU A 560 7.30 14.50 18.74
C LEU A 560 7.18 15.30 20.03
N ILE A 561 6.45 14.81 21.05
CA ILE A 561 6.20 15.56 22.30
C ILE A 561 7.48 16.02 23.02
N THR A 562 8.60 15.30 22.83
CA THR A 562 9.91 15.63 23.42
C THR A 562 10.73 16.59 22.57
N GLN A 563 10.24 17.00 21.39
CA GLN A 563 10.95 17.83 20.40
C GLN A 563 12.33 17.24 20.05
N PRO A 564 12.38 16.03 19.47
CA PRO A 564 13.63 15.37 19.10
C PRO A 564 14.35 16.09 17.96
N ARG A 565 15.66 15.84 17.81
CA ARG A 565 16.43 16.34 16.65
C ARG A 565 16.35 15.36 15.47
N LEU A 566 16.27 14.06 15.75
CA LEU A 566 16.13 13.00 14.75
C LEU A 566 14.86 12.19 15.03
N VAL A 567 14.04 12.02 14.00
CA VAL A 567 12.90 11.11 14.01
C VAL A 567 13.09 10.05 12.94
N ILE A 568 13.02 8.79 13.37
CA ILE A 568 12.96 7.63 12.47
C ILE A 568 11.49 7.34 12.21
N ALA A 569 11.03 7.65 11.01
CA ALA A 569 9.68 7.35 10.58
C ALA A 569 9.68 6.00 9.84
N ASP A 570 9.38 4.93 10.57
CA ASP A 570 9.40 3.56 10.03
C ASP A 570 8.03 3.24 9.42
N GLU A 571 7.89 3.38 8.10
CA GLU A 571 6.65 3.22 7.34
C GLU A 571 5.44 3.96 7.95
N PRO A 572 5.50 5.29 8.11
CA PRO A 572 4.50 6.04 8.86
C PRO A 572 3.11 6.10 8.17
N VAL A 573 2.98 5.58 6.95
CA VAL A 573 1.75 5.68 6.14
C VAL A 573 1.33 4.40 5.40
N SER A 574 2.05 3.27 5.55
CA SER A 574 1.85 2.08 4.70
C SER A 574 0.48 1.41 4.86
N ALA A 575 -0.17 1.54 6.03
CA ALA A 575 -1.47 0.94 6.33
C ALA A 575 -2.64 1.96 6.32
N LEU A 576 -2.49 3.09 5.63
CA LEU A 576 -3.47 4.18 5.61
C LEU A 576 -4.04 4.41 4.22
N ASP A 577 -5.33 4.75 4.17
CA ASP A 577 -6.02 5.18 2.95
C ASP A 577 -5.31 6.36 2.29
N VAL A 578 -5.45 6.50 0.98
CA VAL A 578 -4.82 7.57 0.18
C VAL A 578 -5.09 8.98 0.75
N SER A 579 -6.34 9.26 1.16
CA SER A 579 -6.69 10.57 1.74
C SER A 579 -6.00 10.83 3.08
N ILE A 580 -5.95 9.82 3.95
CA ILE A 580 -5.31 9.93 5.27
C ILE A 580 -3.79 9.98 5.12
N ARG A 581 -3.21 9.19 4.20
CA ARG A 581 -1.80 9.23 3.83
C ARG A 581 -1.37 10.66 3.50
N ALA A 582 -2.06 11.31 2.55
CA ALA A 582 -1.75 12.69 2.18
C ALA A 582 -1.82 13.66 3.38
N GLN A 583 -2.84 13.53 4.24
CA GLN A 583 -2.93 14.37 5.45
C GLN A 583 -1.79 14.12 6.45
N ILE A 584 -1.31 12.88 6.59
CA ILE A 584 -0.18 12.56 7.47
C ILE A 584 1.14 13.08 6.89
N LEU A 585 1.34 12.99 5.58
CA LEU A 585 2.53 13.54 4.92
C LEU A 585 2.60 15.06 5.09
N ASN A 586 1.49 15.77 4.84
CA ASN A 586 1.39 17.21 5.09
C ASN A 586 1.68 17.55 6.57
N LEU A 587 1.14 16.76 7.52
CA LEU A 587 1.43 16.94 8.95
C LEU A 587 2.92 16.78 9.27
N LEU A 588 3.57 15.76 8.70
CA LEU A 588 5.00 15.51 8.91
C LEU A 588 5.85 16.64 8.32
N GLU A 589 5.49 17.19 7.17
CA GLU A 589 6.18 18.36 6.59
C GLU A 589 5.96 19.62 7.45
N GLU A 590 4.73 19.87 7.90
CA GLU A 590 4.41 21.00 8.77
C GLU A 590 5.18 20.97 10.10
N VAL A 591 5.22 19.81 10.76
CA VAL A 591 5.96 19.68 12.03
C VAL A 591 7.47 19.63 11.83
N GLN A 592 7.95 19.20 10.65
CA GLN A 592 9.36 19.33 10.28
C GLN A 592 9.79 20.78 10.29
N ASN A 593 9.03 21.62 9.59
CA ASN A 593 9.36 23.03 9.39
C ASN A 593 9.21 23.82 10.69
N GLU A 594 8.25 23.47 11.55
CA GLU A 594 8.04 24.14 12.83
C GLU A 594 9.08 23.77 13.89
N PHE A 595 9.46 22.49 13.98
CA PHE A 595 10.38 22.00 15.02
C PHE A 595 11.81 21.76 14.53
N ASP A 596 12.11 22.12 13.28
CA ASP A 596 13.41 21.92 12.61
C ASP A 596 13.89 20.46 12.70
N LEU A 597 12.97 19.53 12.40
CA LEU A 597 13.21 18.09 12.57
C LEU A 597 14.04 17.53 11.42
N THR A 598 14.91 16.58 11.76
CA THR A 598 15.57 15.71 10.78
C THR A 598 14.86 14.36 10.72
N TYR A 599 14.61 13.85 9.51
CA TYR A 599 13.92 12.58 9.30
C TYR A 599 14.82 11.53 8.64
N LEU A 600 14.82 10.33 9.22
CA LEU A 600 15.06 9.10 8.46
C LEU A 600 13.69 8.52 8.10
N PHE A 601 13.27 8.68 6.84
CA PHE A 601 11.95 8.26 6.37
C PHE A 601 12.06 6.90 5.67
N ILE A 602 11.60 5.84 6.33
CA ILE A 602 11.64 4.48 5.79
C ILE A 602 10.29 4.20 5.12
N SER A 603 10.32 3.78 3.86
CA SER A 603 9.13 3.41 3.11
C SER A 603 9.47 2.36 2.06
N HIS A 604 8.49 1.59 1.61
CA HIS A 604 8.59 0.79 0.38
C HIS A 604 7.89 1.47 -0.81
N ASP A 605 7.12 2.52 -0.56
CA ASP A 605 6.42 3.32 -1.57
C ASP A 605 7.30 4.51 -1.99
N LEU A 606 7.80 4.44 -3.23
CA LEU A 606 8.62 5.48 -3.85
C LEU A 606 7.79 6.75 -4.14
N SER A 607 6.51 6.66 -4.51
CA SER A 607 5.68 7.85 -4.77
C SER A 607 5.59 8.77 -3.54
N VAL A 608 5.55 8.18 -2.34
CA VAL A 608 5.58 8.90 -1.07
C VAL A 608 6.97 9.49 -0.80
N VAL A 609 8.02 8.71 -1.06
CA VAL A 609 9.42 9.12 -0.80
C VAL A 609 9.82 10.30 -1.67
N GLU A 610 9.40 10.31 -2.94
CA GLU A 610 9.62 11.42 -3.88
C GLU A 610 9.09 12.74 -3.32
N HIS A 611 7.92 12.68 -2.68
CA HIS A 611 7.24 13.85 -2.17
C HIS A 611 7.88 14.41 -0.90
N VAL A 612 8.38 13.55 0.00
CA VAL A 612 8.84 13.97 1.33
C VAL A 612 10.36 14.08 1.49
N SER A 613 11.15 13.44 0.63
CA SER A 613 12.59 13.25 0.85
C SER A 613 13.42 14.26 0.06
N ASP A 614 14.50 14.73 0.68
CA ASP A 614 15.56 15.50 0.01
C ASP A 614 16.47 14.59 -0.81
N ARG A 615 16.83 13.47 -0.19
CA ARG A 615 17.72 12.45 -0.73
C ARG A 615 17.11 11.09 -0.49
N VAL A 616 17.47 10.15 -1.35
CA VAL A 616 16.99 8.77 -1.27
C VAL A 616 18.17 7.83 -1.25
N SER A 617 18.10 6.84 -0.36
CA SER A 617 19.03 5.72 -0.24
C SER A 617 18.25 4.43 -0.50
N VAL A 618 18.68 3.67 -1.50
CA VAL A 618 18.04 2.43 -1.95
C VAL A 618 18.81 1.26 -1.35
N MET A 619 18.12 0.40 -0.60
CA MET A 619 18.68 -0.73 0.11
C MET A 619 18.24 -2.07 -0.50
N TYR A 620 19.20 -2.96 -0.70
CA TYR A 620 19.00 -4.32 -1.21
C TYR A 620 19.84 -5.34 -0.42
N LEU A 621 19.20 -6.39 0.11
CA LEU A 621 19.82 -7.49 0.87
C LEU A 621 20.90 -7.04 1.87
N GLY A 622 20.56 -6.08 2.75
CA GLY A 622 21.46 -5.62 3.80
C GLY A 622 22.45 -4.52 3.39
N LYS A 623 22.51 -4.13 2.11
CA LYS A 623 23.46 -3.14 1.58
C LYS A 623 22.78 -1.97 0.87
N ILE A 624 23.47 -0.84 0.78
CA ILE A 624 23.03 0.30 -0.03
C ILE A 624 23.41 0.02 -1.49
N ALA A 625 22.42 0.00 -2.37
CA ALA A 625 22.57 -0.19 -3.81
C ALA A 625 22.81 1.16 -4.51
N GLU A 626 22.14 2.22 -4.08
CA GLU A 626 22.19 3.53 -4.70
C GLU A 626 21.82 4.64 -3.70
N GLN A 627 22.41 5.82 -3.82
CA GLN A 627 22.06 7.00 -3.01
C GLN A 627 22.21 8.26 -3.86
N ALA A 628 21.21 9.13 -3.90
CA ALA A 628 21.28 10.40 -4.64
C ALA A 628 20.30 11.43 -4.09
N THR A 629 20.28 12.63 -4.68
CA THR A 629 19.12 13.53 -4.50
C THR A 629 17.86 12.89 -5.05
N THR A 630 16.70 13.25 -4.50
CA THR A 630 15.42 12.71 -4.97
C THR A 630 15.21 13.00 -6.46
N ALA A 631 15.54 14.20 -6.93
CA ALA A 631 15.39 14.57 -8.34
C ALA A 631 16.26 13.70 -9.27
N GLU A 632 17.55 13.51 -8.94
CA GLU A 632 18.46 12.70 -9.77
C GLU A 632 18.06 11.24 -9.80
N LEU A 633 17.67 10.66 -8.66
CA LEU A 633 17.32 9.24 -8.57
C LEU A 633 16.10 8.89 -9.42
N TYR A 634 15.09 9.76 -9.45
CA TYR A 634 13.84 9.53 -10.19
C TYR A 634 13.96 9.88 -11.67
N ASP A 635 14.86 10.80 -12.03
CA ASP A 635 15.12 11.15 -13.43
C ASP A 635 16.07 10.17 -14.12
N ARG A 636 17.17 9.83 -13.44
CA ARG A 636 18.26 9.03 -13.99
C ARG A 636 18.80 8.08 -12.90
N PRO A 637 18.13 6.95 -12.64
CA PRO A 637 18.70 5.91 -11.79
C PRO A 637 20.01 5.37 -12.40
N LEU A 638 20.95 4.95 -11.56
CA LEU A 638 22.24 4.39 -11.94
C LEU A 638 22.40 2.90 -11.56
N HIS A 639 21.44 2.34 -10.81
CA HIS A 639 21.43 0.93 -10.46
C HIS A 639 20.18 0.23 -11.05
N PRO A 640 20.34 -0.92 -11.75
CA PRO A 640 19.20 -1.66 -12.35
C PRO A 640 18.09 -2.03 -11.37
N TYR A 641 18.43 -2.31 -10.11
CA TYR A 641 17.43 -2.52 -9.06
C TYR A 641 16.57 -1.27 -8.81
N THR A 642 17.15 -0.08 -8.81
CA THR A 642 16.40 1.17 -8.62
C THR A 642 15.43 1.41 -9.78
N GLU A 643 15.87 1.19 -11.01
CA GLU A 643 14.99 1.21 -12.19
C GLU A 643 13.84 0.21 -12.05
N THR A 644 14.12 -1.04 -11.65
CA THR A 644 13.07 -2.05 -11.39
C THR A 644 12.06 -1.58 -10.34
N LEU A 645 12.53 -0.94 -9.25
CA LEU A 645 11.65 -0.41 -8.23
C LEU A 645 10.78 0.73 -8.76
N LEU A 646 11.35 1.66 -9.54
CA LEU A 646 10.63 2.79 -10.13
C LEU A 646 9.59 2.33 -11.16
N ASP A 647 9.92 1.35 -12.00
CA ASP A 647 9.00 0.77 -13.00
C ASP A 647 7.83 0.00 -12.37
N SER A 648 8.00 -0.47 -11.12
CA SER A 648 6.97 -1.18 -10.36
C SER A 648 5.96 -0.27 -9.66
N VAL A 649 6.17 1.04 -9.65
CA VAL A 649 5.26 1.96 -8.95
C VAL A 649 3.97 2.15 -9.76
N PRO A 650 2.78 1.92 -9.16
CA PRO A 650 1.53 2.13 -9.86
C PRO A 650 1.33 3.59 -10.25
N VAL A 651 1.10 3.83 -11.54
CA VAL A 651 0.81 5.17 -12.05
C VAL A 651 -0.71 5.33 -12.13
N PRO A 652 -1.34 6.39 -11.59
CA PRO A 652 -2.79 6.56 -11.59
C PRO A 652 -3.25 7.14 -12.93
N ASP A 653 -2.93 6.44 -14.01
CA ASP A 653 -3.25 6.77 -15.40
C ASP A 653 -3.63 5.48 -16.14
N PRO A 654 -4.93 5.24 -16.37
CA PRO A 654 -5.39 4.03 -17.05
C PRO A 654 -4.85 3.89 -18.49
N SER A 655 -4.45 4.99 -19.13
CA SER A 655 -3.88 4.93 -20.48
C SER A 655 -2.51 4.24 -20.54
N ARG A 656 -1.86 4.05 -19.39
CA ARG A 656 -0.56 3.36 -19.25
C ARG A 656 -0.70 1.87 -18.90
N ARG A 657 -1.93 1.35 -18.78
CA ARG A 657 -2.22 -0.04 -18.38
C ARG A 657 -1.50 -1.10 -19.21
N ASP A 658 -1.36 -0.86 -20.52
CA ASP A 658 -0.75 -1.81 -21.47
C ASP A 658 0.77 -1.62 -21.65
N ARG A 659 1.43 -0.83 -20.80
CA ARG A 659 2.89 -0.66 -20.89
C ARG A 659 3.59 -1.97 -20.55
N GLU A 660 4.46 -2.44 -21.44
CA GLU A 660 5.37 -3.54 -21.12
C GLU A 660 6.31 -3.09 -20.01
N ARG A 661 6.18 -3.71 -18.83
CA ARG A 661 7.14 -3.58 -17.72
C ARG A 661 8.42 -4.33 -18.05
N GLU A 662 9.56 -3.80 -17.60
CA GLU A 662 10.81 -4.54 -17.71
C GLU A 662 10.77 -5.76 -16.80
N ARG A 663 10.80 -6.95 -17.41
CA ARG A 663 10.75 -8.21 -16.67
C ARG A 663 12.12 -8.52 -16.08
N THR A 664 12.22 -8.56 -14.76
CA THR A 664 13.39 -9.10 -14.06
C THR A 664 13.68 -10.55 -14.47
N ARG A 665 14.95 -10.97 -14.48
CA ARG A 665 15.34 -12.36 -14.86
C ARG A 665 14.72 -13.43 -13.95
N SER A 666 14.45 -13.08 -12.69
CA SER A 666 13.84 -13.96 -11.69
C SER A 666 12.94 -13.16 -10.75
N ASP A 667 11.84 -13.78 -10.35
CA ASP A 667 10.84 -13.17 -9.47
C ASP A 667 11.17 -13.32 -7.99
N ASP A 668 12.02 -14.27 -7.60
CA ASP A 668 12.25 -14.55 -6.18
C ASP A 668 13.32 -13.65 -5.57
N LEU A 669 12.95 -13.00 -4.47
CA LEU A 669 13.93 -12.39 -3.55
C LEU A 669 14.87 -13.50 -3.05
N PRO A 670 16.19 -13.37 -3.26
CA PRO A 670 17.15 -14.35 -2.74
C PRO A 670 17.03 -14.46 -1.22
N ASP A 671 17.27 -15.67 -0.69
CA ASP A 671 17.28 -15.89 0.75
C ASP A 671 18.39 -15.04 1.41
N PRO A 672 18.07 -14.10 2.32
CA PRO A 672 19.08 -13.31 3.01
C PRO A 672 20.05 -14.14 3.87
N ALA A 673 19.71 -15.40 4.18
CA ALA A 673 20.59 -16.36 4.84
C ALA A 673 21.64 -16.97 3.90
N ASN A 674 21.38 -16.95 2.60
CA ASN A 674 22.25 -17.46 1.55
C ASN A 674 22.28 -16.50 0.35
N PRO A 675 22.86 -15.30 0.53
CA PRO A 675 22.88 -14.28 -0.51
C PRO A 675 23.68 -14.72 -1.74
N PRO A 676 23.36 -14.21 -2.94
CA PRO A 676 24.12 -14.48 -4.16
C PRO A 676 25.59 -14.04 -4.03
N SER A 677 26.48 -14.68 -4.79
CA SER A 677 27.88 -14.26 -4.88
C SER A 677 28.04 -13.00 -5.73
N GLY A 678 29.14 -12.25 -5.56
CA GLY A 678 29.39 -11.02 -6.32
C GLY A 678 28.32 -9.93 -6.08
N CYS A 679 27.77 -9.36 -7.15
CA CYS A 679 26.71 -8.37 -7.09
C CYS A 679 25.41 -8.99 -6.59
N LEU A 680 24.91 -8.56 -5.43
CA LEU A 680 23.73 -9.15 -4.79
C LEU A 680 22.49 -9.22 -5.70
N PHE A 681 22.34 -8.30 -6.66
CA PHE A 681 21.19 -8.24 -7.57
C PHE A 681 21.39 -9.04 -8.89
N HIS A 682 22.55 -9.68 -9.11
CA HIS A 682 22.89 -10.28 -10.41
C HIS A 682 21.91 -11.36 -10.89
N THR A 683 21.25 -12.06 -9.96
CA THR A 683 20.26 -13.11 -10.28
C THR A 683 18.94 -12.57 -10.83
N ARG A 684 18.66 -11.27 -10.60
CA ARG A 684 17.43 -10.60 -11.02
C ARG A 684 17.67 -9.48 -12.03
N CYS A 685 18.90 -8.98 -12.12
CA CYS A 685 19.29 -7.88 -12.99
C CYS A 685 19.09 -8.21 -14.48
N PRO A 686 18.31 -7.42 -15.23
CA PRO A 686 18.15 -7.61 -16.68
C PRO A 686 19.44 -7.28 -17.47
N HIS A 687 20.32 -6.45 -16.90
CA HIS A 687 21.59 -6.00 -17.52
C HIS A 687 22.84 -6.76 -17.05
N VAL A 688 22.66 -7.92 -16.42
CA VAL A 688 23.76 -8.68 -15.81
C VAL A 688 24.81 -9.12 -16.84
N ARG A 689 26.09 -8.92 -16.48
CA ARG A 689 27.25 -9.45 -17.21
C ARG A 689 27.86 -10.59 -16.41
N GLU A 690 27.49 -11.81 -16.76
CA GLU A 690 27.65 -13.03 -15.95
C GLU A 690 29.03 -13.13 -15.27
N LEU A 691 30.12 -13.01 -16.05
CA LEU A 691 31.49 -13.16 -15.56
C LEU A 691 31.87 -12.22 -14.42
N THR A 692 31.49 -10.95 -14.49
CA THR A 692 31.87 -9.94 -13.48
C THR A 692 30.84 -9.87 -12.36
N CYS A 693 29.55 -9.86 -12.73
CA CYS A 693 28.48 -9.68 -11.75
C CYS A 693 28.33 -10.86 -10.79
N SER A 694 28.64 -12.10 -11.21
CA SER A 694 28.48 -13.27 -10.32
C SER A 694 29.66 -13.47 -9.37
N THR A 695 30.83 -12.88 -9.64
CA THR A 695 32.05 -13.08 -8.85
C THR A 695 32.40 -11.90 -7.97
N ASP A 696 32.27 -10.68 -8.51
CA ASP A 696 32.83 -9.49 -7.89
C ASP A 696 31.73 -8.67 -7.22
N VAL A 697 31.94 -8.31 -5.95
CA VAL A 697 31.03 -7.44 -5.19
C VAL A 697 31.33 -5.99 -5.61
N PRO A 698 30.37 -5.23 -6.15
CA PRO A 698 30.58 -3.83 -6.49
C PRO A 698 30.69 -2.97 -5.23
N ASP A 699 31.68 -2.08 -5.19
CA ASP A 699 31.79 -1.05 -4.16
C ASP A 699 30.79 0.09 -4.42
N LEU A 700 30.29 0.70 -3.36
CA LEU A 700 29.45 1.89 -3.45
C LEU A 700 30.29 3.12 -3.80
N ARG A 701 30.36 3.45 -5.10
CA ARG A 701 31.18 4.53 -5.66
C ARG A 701 30.36 5.76 -6.00
N THR A 702 30.96 6.95 -5.87
CA THR A 702 30.35 8.22 -6.27
C THR A 702 30.59 8.47 -7.76
N LEU A 703 29.52 8.82 -8.48
CA LEU A 703 29.51 9.28 -9.85
C LEU A 703 28.84 10.67 -9.87
N GLY A 704 29.44 11.67 -10.54
CA GLY A 704 28.94 13.04 -10.48
C GLY A 704 29.21 13.73 -9.14
N ALA A 705 28.31 14.61 -8.70
CA ALA A 705 28.49 15.43 -7.49
C ALA A 705 28.24 14.62 -6.19
N ASP A 706 27.05 14.02 -6.06
CA ASP A 706 26.62 13.33 -4.81
C ASP A 706 25.88 12.00 -5.06
N HIS A 707 25.88 11.49 -6.31
CA HIS A 707 25.17 10.26 -6.70
C HIS A 707 26.07 9.03 -6.54
N ARG A 708 25.75 8.16 -5.58
CA ARG A 708 26.49 6.93 -5.28
C ARG A 708 25.74 5.70 -5.79
N THR A 709 26.46 4.74 -6.35
CA THR A 709 25.88 3.48 -6.85
C THR A 709 26.84 2.31 -6.68
N ALA A 710 26.29 1.13 -6.35
CA ALA A 710 26.99 -0.13 -6.25
C ALA A 710 26.73 -1.00 -7.50
N CYS A 711 26.95 -0.43 -8.69
CA CYS A 711 26.87 -1.15 -9.97
C CYS A 711 28.20 -1.04 -10.74
N HIS A 712 28.72 -2.18 -11.20
CA HIS A 712 29.94 -2.28 -12.01
C HIS A 712 29.85 -1.48 -13.32
N PHE A 713 28.65 -1.38 -13.90
CA PHE A 713 28.43 -0.83 -15.25
C PHE A 713 27.58 0.44 -15.25
N ALA A 714 27.44 1.13 -14.12
CA ALA A 714 26.61 2.33 -13.99
C ALA A 714 26.91 3.45 -15.02
N GLU A 715 28.17 3.57 -15.46
CA GLU A 715 28.58 4.57 -16.46
C GLU A 715 28.27 4.15 -17.90
N GLU A 716 28.02 2.86 -18.14
CA GLU A 716 27.75 2.27 -19.45
C GLU A 716 26.26 2.01 -19.70
N LEU A 717 25.45 1.94 -18.64
CA LEU A 717 24.03 1.65 -18.71
C LEU A 717 23.22 2.94 -18.89
N GLU A 718 22.24 2.89 -19.78
CA GLU A 718 21.18 3.90 -19.88
C GLU A 718 19.92 3.31 -19.25
N LEU A 719 19.63 3.72 -18.01
CA LEU A 719 18.46 3.29 -17.27
C LEU A 719 17.35 4.34 -17.34
N THR A 720 16.10 3.91 -17.20
CA THR A 720 14.90 4.73 -17.34
C THR A 720 14.33 5.10 -15.99
N GLY A 721 14.23 6.40 -15.70
CA GLY A 721 13.52 6.93 -14.54
C GLY A 721 12.00 7.11 -14.76
N MET A 722 11.26 7.56 -13.75
CA MET A 722 9.82 7.82 -13.87
C MET A 722 9.47 9.02 -14.75
N SER A 723 10.37 10.00 -14.84
CA SER A 723 10.19 11.26 -15.60
C SER A 723 10.39 11.07 -17.11
N ARG A 724 11.19 10.07 -17.52
CA ARG A 724 11.48 9.78 -18.92
C ARG A 724 10.38 8.90 -19.49
N SER A 725 9.40 9.53 -20.13
CA SER A 725 8.55 8.79 -21.08
C SER A 725 9.49 8.20 -22.15
N PRO A 726 9.37 6.91 -22.50
CA PRO A 726 10.15 6.35 -23.60
C PRO A 726 9.82 7.20 -24.83
N SER A 727 10.82 7.89 -25.37
CA SER A 727 10.70 8.53 -26.67
C SER A 727 10.27 7.45 -27.65
N SER A 728 9.04 7.53 -28.17
CA SER A 728 8.58 6.63 -29.22
C SER A 728 9.62 6.63 -30.35
N PRO A 729 10.08 5.46 -30.82
CA PRO A 729 10.99 5.38 -31.96
C PRO A 729 10.36 5.90 -33.26
#